data_AF-A0A2A5XK39-F1
#
_entry.id   AF-A0A2A5XK39-F1
#
_cell.length_a   1.000
_cell.length_b   1.000
_cell.length_c   1.000
_cell.angle_alpha   90.00
_cell.angle_beta   90.00
_cell.angle_gamma   90.00
#
_symmetry.space_group_name_H-M   'P 1'
#
loop_
_entity.id
_entity.type
_entity.pdbx_description
1 polymer ?
#
loop_
_entity_poly.entity_id
_entity_poly.type
_entity_poly.pdbx_seq_one_letter_code
_entity_poly.pdbx_strand_id
1 'polypeptide(L)'
;MYLIFDTETTGLPKKFNAPVSEIDNWPRCVQIAWQLHDYDGSLIEHNDFLIKPDNYDIPYQSEKIHGISTALASKRGKSIGIVLKSFKEALSKTQILVGQNLKFDLNIIGAEFHRLSFDNDWLKTPVLDTCTEKTASLCKLPGGRGGKFKLPTLSELHKFLFQKPFKEAHNATADVEATARCFFELVRKQLFSQADLLLDNEKYAEYFQKNKQPIEPVGIKHINLFKASKSLLKTKDSDNDLIIEKHTSNIDHLKNYSFSHLHNKTQFSVLQSTIHVKTLIEKAVEFEMPAVAFSDSGNMMGAFHFVETAFKHNSDIDREIEELIKKNQSSEEALIKLKNKKILPIVGCEFQVCHDRNDKSYKDNGHQIPFLAKNKNGYQNLIKLSSIGFIEGFYYVPRIDKKIILKYSNDLIVTTGGLFGEIPQLILNEGEQKAEKALLWWKKNFKDDFYIEITRHGLEEEEKVNEVLLRFAKKYSIKYFASNNTHYINKDDADAHDVLLCIKDGERKSTPIGRGRGFRFGFENTEYYFKSQKEMKLLFSDIPDAIINISEIISKCSNYRLASEVLLPEFKIPEEFKDPLDLENHELKIGENNYLKHLTYEGAKLRYNEITDEIKERIDFELEIVKKTGYPGYFLIVQDFCKAARDMDVSVGPGRGSAAGSAIAYCIGITNVDPIKYNLLFERFLNPDRVSLPDIDIDFDDEGRGKVIQYVIEKYGSSQVAQIITYGTMAAKSSIRDTGRVLDLPLPQTDRLAKLVPDVKLNKLFSWSKEDVKSNLSNDQLKNAEELILKLEEEGIEGEVIRQAKLVEGSLRNTGIHACGVIITPSDIRDFV
;
A
#
# COMPACT_ATOMS: atom_id res chain seq x y z
N MET A 1 -9.60 28.05 -44.07
CA MET A 1 -9.64 28.66 -42.73
C MET A 1 -9.06 27.70 -41.71
N TYR A 2 -8.40 28.23 -40.69
CA TYR A 2 -7.79 27.47 -39.59
C TYR A 2 -8.66 27.59 -38.34
N LEU A 3 -9.04 26.46 -37.75
CA LEU A 3 -9.77 26.43 -36.49
C LEU A 3 -8.85 25.96 -35.38
N ILE A 4 -8.59 26.85 -34.41
CA ILE A 4 -7.84 26.56 -33.20
C ILE A 4 -8.85 26.38 -32.09
N PHE A 5 -8.79 25.28 -31.36
CA PHE A 5 -9.67 25.06 -30.21
C PHE A 5 -8.96 24.30 -29.10
N ASP A 6 -9.48 24.45 -27.89
CA ASP A 6 -8.96 23.81 -26.69
C ASP A 6 -10.12 23.49 -25.75
N THR A 7 -9.95 22.46 -24.91
CA THR A 7 -10.97 22.02 -23.96
C THR A 7 -10.45 21.87 -22.55
N GLU A 8 -11.25 22.35 -21.59
CA GLU A 8 -11.11 21.93 -20.20
C GLU A 8 -12.03 20.76 -19.92
N THR A 9 -11.59 19.83 -19.06
CA THR A 9 -12.30 18.57 -18.85
C THR A 9 -12.40 18.19 -17.39
N THR A 10 -13.25 17.21 -17.08
CA THR A 10 -13.39 16.65 -15.73
C THR A 10 -12.24 15.73 -15.30
N GLY A 11 -11.15 15.62 -16.08
CA GLY A 11 -10.01 14.79 -15.72
C GLY A 11 -9.31 14.15 -16.92
N LEU A 12 -8.68 13.00 -16.71
CA LEU A 12 -7.97 12.26 -17.76
C LEU A 12 -8.70 10.94 -18.09
N PRO A 13 -8.61 10.43 -19.33
CA PRO A 13 -9.18 9.15 -19.70
C PRO A 13 -8.45 8.00 -19.01
N LYS A 14 -9.17 6.91 -18.75
CA LYS A 14 -8.58 5.68 -18.19
C LYS A 14 -7.58 5.06 -19.17
N LYS A 15 -7.90 5.10 -20.46
CA LYS A 15 -7.11 4.59 -21.58
C LYS A 15 -7.03 5.66 -22.67
N PHE A 16 -5.83 6.21 -22.88
CA PHE A 16 -5.58 7.26 -23.87
C PHE A 16 -5.80 6.83 -25.34
N ASN A 17 -5.80 5.52 -25.61
CA ASN A 17 -5.95 4.95 -26.94
C ASN A 17 -7.34 4.36 -27.22
N ALA A 18 -8.30 4.53 -26.30
CA ALA A 18 -9.65 4.02 -26.51
C ALA A 18 -10.34 4.76 -27.69
N PRO A 19 -11.23 4.10 -28.45
CA PRO A 19 -12.04 4.80 -29.44
C PRO A 19 -12.97 5.82 -28.77
N VAL A 20 -13.36 6.88 -29.49
CA VAL A 20 -14.28 7.93 -28.98
C VAL A 20 -15.68 7.40 -28.65
N SER A 21 -16.04 6.24 -29.21
CA SER A 21 -17.30 5.54 -28.91
C SER A 21 -17.34 4.90 -27.52
N GLU A 22 -16.19 4.67 -26.86
CA GLU A 22 -16.11 4.23 -25.47
C GLU A 22 -16.35 5.41 -24.51
N ILE A 23 -17.59 5.89 -24.47
CA ILE A 23 -17.97 7.13 -23.79
C ILE A 23 -17.66 7.16 -22.28
N ASP A 24 -17.57 5.99 -21.62
CA ASP A 24 -17.25 5.89 -20.20
C ASP A 24 -15.74 6.00 -19.91
N ASN A 25 -14.90 5.82 -20.93
CA ASN A 25 -13.46 6.00 -20.82
C ASN A 25 -13.08 7.49 -20.83
N TRP A 26 -13.77 8.28 -21.64
CA TRP A 26 -13.44 9.69 -21.91
C TRP A 26 -14.07 10.62 -20.88
N PRO A 27 -13.34 11.63 -20.35
CA PRO A 27 -13.89 12.61 -19.42
C PRO A 27 -14.92 13.52 -20.13
N ARG A 28 -15.61 14.36 -19.33
CA ARG A 28 -16.63 15.30 -19.83
C ARG A 28 -15.99 16.64 -20.17
N CYS A 29 -16.47 17.28 -21.24
CA CYS A 29 -16.09 18.65 -21.57
C CYS A 29 -16.69 19.62 -20.54
N VAL A 30 -15.87 20.52 -20.01
CA VAL A 30 -16.23 21.53 -19.00
C VAL A 30 -16.19 22.92 -19.58
N GLN A 31 -15.20 23.19 -20.44
CA GLN A 31 -15.12 24.40 -21.24
C GLN A 31 -14.66 24.00 -22.64
N ILE A 32 -15.16 24.70 -23.65
CA ILE A 32 -14.57 24.70 -24.99
C ILE A 32 -14.42 26.15 -25.42
N ALA A 33 -13.27 26.48 -25.97
CA ALA A 33 -13.03 27.75 -26.65
C ALA A 33 -12.49 27.48 -28.04
N TRP A 34 -12.76 28.38 -28.98
CA TRP A 34 -12.17 28.31 -30.31
C TRP A 34 -12.02 29.67 -30.96
N GLN A 35 -11.09 29.73 -31.91
CA GLN A 35 -10.86 30.83 -32.82
C GLN A 35 -10.80 30.29 -34.25
N LEU A 36 -11.58 30.90 -35.15
CA LEU A 36 -11.50 30.67 -36.58
C LEU A 36 -10.71 31.80 -37.21
N HIS A 37 -9.64 31.46 -37.91
CA HIS A 37 -8.78 32.41 -38.60
C HIS A 37 -8.79 32.19 -40.10
N ASP A 38 -8.60 33.27 -40.84
CA ASP A 38 -8.35 33.21 -42.28
C ASP A 38 -6.91 32.75 -42.58
N TYR A 39 -6.60 32.56 -43.86
CA TYR A 39 -5.30 32.07 -44.30
C TYR A 39 -4.13 32.98 -43.86
N ASP A 40 -4.40 34.27 -43.68
CA ASP A 40 -3.43 35.31 -43.35
C ASP A 40 -3.25 35.55 -41.84
N GLY A 41 -3.96 34.80 -41.01
CA GLY A 41 -3.95 34.94 -39.54
C GLY A 41 -5.00 35.88 -38.97
N SER A 42 -5.80 36.56 -39.80
CA SER A 42 -6.88 37.44 -39.34
C SER A 42 -7.96 36.63 -38.61
N LEU A 43 -8.37 37.09 -37.42
CA LEU A 43 -9.46 36.46 -36.66
C LEU A 43 -10.81 36.73 -37.35
N ILE A 44 -11.55 35.67 -37.67
CA ILE A 44 -12.89 35.72 -38.28
C ILE A 44 -13.95 35.63 -37.19
N GLU A 45 -13.83 34.64 -36.30
CA GLU A 45 -14.79 34.40 -35.23
C GLU A 45 -14.08 33.83 -34.01
N HIS A 46 -14.56 34.13 -32.81
CA HIS A 46 -14.12 33.48 -31.58
C HIS A 46 -15.31 33.22 -30.67
N ASN A 47 -15.28 32.10 -29.95
CA ASN A 47 -16.28 31.79 -28.93
C ASN A 47 -15.63 31.07 -27.74
N ASP A 48 -16.21 31.27 -26.56
CA ASP A 48 -15.90 30.52 -25.36
C ASP A 48 -17.20 30.10 -24.65
N PHE A 49 -17.29 28.83 -24.29
CA PHE A 49 -18.46 28.30 -23.61
C PHE A 49 -18.04 27.45 -22.42
N LEU A 50 -18.55 27.83 -21.24
CA LEU A 50 -18.67 26.90 -20.12
C LEU A 50 -19.82 25.92 -20.42
N ILE A 51 -19.58 24.65 -20.14
CA ILE A 51 -20.57 23.59 -20.31
C ILE A 51 -21.31 23.40 -19.00
N LYS A 52 -22.64 23.47 -19.06
CA LYS A 52 -23.50 23.17 -17.93
C LYS A 52 -23.43 21.66 -17.65
N PRO A 53 -23.01 21.23 -16.45
CA PRO A 53 -22.98 19.81 -16.13
C PRO A 53 -24.38 19.18 -16.17
N ASP A 54 -24.46 18.00 -16.76
CA ASP A 54 -25.70 17.21 -16.87
C ASP A 54 -25.42 15.77 -16.44
N ASN A 55 -25.86 15.45 -15.22
CA ASN A 55 -25.59 14.17 -14.53
C ASN A 55 -24.10 13.86 -14.31
N TYR A 56 -23.28 14.89 -14.12
CA TYR A 56 -21.89 14.78 -13.65
C TYR A 56 -21.50 16.00 -12.83
N ASP A 57 -20.42 15.84 -12.05
CA ASP A 57 -19.77 16.93 -11.33
C ASP A 57 -18.40 17.21 -11.93
N ILE A 58 -17.90 18.42 -11.74
CA ILE A 58 -16.51 18.77 -12.03
C ILE A 58 -15.68 18.44 -10.78
N PRO A 59 -14.72 17.50 -10.85
CA PRO A 59 -13.97 17.05 -9.69
C PRO A 59 -13.03 18.12 -9.13
N TYR A 60 -12.77 18.06 -7.83
CA TYR A 60 -11.92 19.03 -7.13
C TYR A 60 -10.53 19.18 -7.74
N GLN A 61 -9.89 18.06 -8.13
CA GLN A 61 -8.57 18.09 -8.74
C GLN A 61 -8.58 18.75 -10.13
N SER A 62 -9.69 18.64 -10.87
CA SER A 62 -9.85 19.37 -12.15
C SER A 62 -10.07 20.86 -11.88
N GLU A 63 -10.90 21.20 -10.89
CA GLU A 63 -11.10 22.59 -10.46
C GLU A 63 -9.79 23.25 -9.99
N LYS A 64 -8.88 22.53 -9.30
CA LYS A 64 -7.55 23.08 -8.94
C LYS A 64 -6.70 23.44 -10.16
N ILE A 65 -6.91 22.78 -11.30
CA ILE A 65 -6.17 23.01 -12.54
C ILE A 65 -6.74 24.21 -13.29
N HIS A 66 -8.03 24.18 -13.63
CA HIS A 66 -8.65 25.17 -14.54
C HIS A 66 -9.58 26.19 -13.84
N GLY A 67 -9.86 26.02 -12.55
CA GLY A 67 -10.62 26.97 -11.73
C GLY A 67 -12.13 26.97 -11.95
N ILE A 68 -12.70 25.98 -12.63
CA ILE A 68 -14.14 25.91 -12.95
C ILE A 68 -14.82 24.96 -11.96
N SER A 69 -15.63 25.49 -11.06
CA SER A 69 -16.42 24.68 -10.14
C SER A 69 -17.72 24.18 -10.78
N THR A 70 -18.27 23.08 -10.28
CA THR A 70 -19.61 22.60 -10.64
C THR A 70 -20.66 23.69 -10.45
N ALA A 71 -20.55 24.51 -9.40
CA ALA A 71 -21.47 25.61 -9.12
C ALA A 71 -21.36 26.73 -10.18
N LEU A 72 -20.15 27.10 -10.59
CA LEU A 72 -19.92 28.08 -11.65
C LEU A 72 -20.48 27.60 -12.98
N ALA A 73 -20.12 26.38 -13.39
CA ALA A 73 -20.56 25.77 -14.63
C ALA A 73 -22.09 25.58 -14.66
N SER A 74 -22.71 25.22 -13.54
CA SER A 74 -24.17 25.11 -13.44
C SER A 74 -24.89 26.45 -13.61
N LYS A 75 -24.31 27.54 -13.09
CA LYS A 75 -24.91 28.88 -13.11
C LYS A 75 -24.68 29.62 -14.43
N ARG A 76 -23.51 29.48 -15.03
CA ARG A 76 -23.10 30.24 -16.24
C ARG A 76 -22.96 29.39 -17.49
N GLY A 77 -22.95 28.07 -17.36
CA GLY A 77 -22.74 27.17 -18.49
C GLY A 77 -23.96 27.04 -19.40
N LYS A 78 -23.71 26.64 -20.63
CA LYS A 78 -24.73 26.29 -21.64
C LYS A 78 -24.82 24.78 -21.82
N SER A 79 -25.97 24.29 -22.29
CA SER A 79 -26.11 22.88 -22.64
C SER A 79 -25.10 22.49 -23.72
N ILE A 80 -24.40 21.37 -23.52
CA ILE A 80 -23.39 20.85 -24.46
C ILE A 80 -23.97 20.70 -25.87
N GLY A 81 -25.24 20.29 -26.03
CA GLY A 81 -25.85 20.15 -27.35
C GLY A 81 -26.03 21.45 -28.12
N ILE A 82 -26.22 22.59 -27.43
CA ILE A 82 -26.24 23.91 -28.08
C ILE A 82 -24.82 24.30 -28.51
N VAL A 83 -23.85 24.08 -27.64
CA VAL A 83 -22.45 24.43 -27.89
C VAL A 83 -21.87 23.62 -29.06
N LEU A 84 -22.11 22.31 -29.11
CA LEU A 84 -21.64 21.46 -30.20
C LEU A 84 -22.28 21.79 -31.55
N LYS A 85 -23.52 22.31 -31.58
CA LYS A 85 -24.13 22.82 -32.82
C LYS A 85 -23.38 24.05 -33.33
N SER A 86 -23.08 25.02 -32.46
CA SER A 86 -22.26 26.18 -32.83
C SER A 86 -20.83 25.79 -33.23
N PHE A 87 -20.24 24.80 -32.56
CA PHE A 87 -18.92 24.27 -32.93
C PHE A 87 -18.96 23.57 -34.29
N LYS A 88 -20.03 22.83 -34.61
CA LYS A 88 -20.25 22.21 -35.92
C LYS A 88 -20.37 23.24 -37.04
N GLU A 89 -20.98 24.39 -36.79
CA GLU A 89 -21.03 25.51 -37.74
C GLU A 89 -19.62 26.05 -38.02
N ALA A 90 -18.78 26.22 -36.98
CA ALA A 90 -17.39 26.59 -37.15
C ALA A 90 -16.61 25.54 -37.96
N LEU A 91 -16.76 24.26 -37.61
CA LEU A 91 -16.14 23.13 -38.32
C LEU A 91 -16.50 23.09 -39.81
N SER A 92 -17.72 23.47 -40.20
CA SER A 92 -18.15 23.48 -41.60
C SER A 92 -17.37 24.48 -42.48
N LYS A 93 -16.74 25.48 -41.88
CA LYS A 93 -15.90 26.49 -42.54
C LYS A 93 -14.41 26.12 -42.51
N THR A 94 -14.05 25.11 -41.72
CA THR A 94 -12.66 24.73 -41.40
C THR A 94 -12.04 23.90 -42.50
N GLN A 95 -10.79 24.21 -42.85
CA GLN A 95 -9.97 23.37 -43.73
C GLN A 95 -8.91 22.60 -42.95
N ILE A 96 -8.35 23.22 -41.90
CA ILE A 96 -7.30 22.63 -41.07
C ILE A 96 -7.62 22.92 -39.60
N LEU A 97 -7.51 21.89 -38.76
CA LEU A 97 -7.56 22.00 -37.31
C LEU A 97 -6.16 22.26 -36.76
N VAL A 98 -6.05 23.17 -35.82
CA VAL A 98 -4.77 23.58 -35.24
C VAL A 98 -4.85 23.48 -33.72
N GLY A 99 -3.79 23.01 -33.07
CA GLY A 99 -3.75 22.94 -31.62
C GLY A 99 -2.37 22.66 -31.06
N GLN A 100 -2.29 22.61 -29.73
CA GLN A 100 -1.11 22.16 -28.99
C GLN A 100 -1.45 20.80 -28.34
N ASN A 101 -0.92 19.70 -28.88
CA ASN A 101 -1.27 18.34 -28.48
C ASN A 101 -2.78 18.02 -28.67
N LEU A 102 -3.33 18.44 -29.82
CA LEU A 102 -4.77 18.50 -30.10
C LEU A 102 -5.47 17.14 -30.09
N LYS A 103 -4.72 16.03 -30.21
CA LYS A 103 -5.28 14.67 -30.21
C LYS A 103 -6.18 14.41 -28.99
N PHE A 104 -5.84 14.99 -27.84
CA PHE A 104 -6.66 14.86 -26.65
C PHE A 104 -8.04 15.52 -26.84
N ASP A 105 -8.05 16.80 -27.19
CA ASP A 105 -9.25 17.61 -27.39
C ASP A 105 -10.16 17.07 -28.49
N LEU A 106 -9.58 16.55 -29.58
CA LEU A 106 -10.31 15.86 -30.65
C LEU A 106 -11.13 14.69 -30.11
N ASN A 107 -10.52 13.88 -29.23
CA ASN A 107 -11.21 12.73 -28.67
C ASN A 107 -12.27 13.13 -27.65
N ILE A 108 -12.04 14.19 -26.87
CA ILE A 108 -13.03 14.74 -25.93
C ILE A 108 -14.28 15.19 -26.68
N ILE A 109 -14.12 16.06 -27.67
CA ILE A 109 -15.25 16.56 -28.46
C ILE A 109 -15.86 15.45 -29.29
N GLY A 110 -15.06 14.55 -29.86
CA GLY A 110 -15.55 13.37 -30.58
C GLY A 110 -16.43 12.46 -29.70
N ALA A 111 -16.05 12.27 -28.44
CA ALA A 111 -16.85 11.53 -27.46
C ALA A 111 -18.14 12.27 -27.09
N GLU A 112 -18.12 13.61 -26.92
CA GLU A 112 -19.34 14.39 -26.67
C GLU A 112 -20.29 14.39 -27.89
N PHE A 113 -19.76 14.45 -29.11
CA PHE A 113 -20.53 14.25 -30.34
C PHE A 113 -21.19 12.87 -30.35
N HIS A 114 -20.42 11.82 -30.02
CA HIS A 114 -20.94 10.45 -29.96
C HIS A 114 -22.04 10.29 -28.89
N ARG A 115 -21.88 10.91 -27.71
CA ARG A 115 -22.91 10.92 -26.64
C ARG A 115 -24.24 11.54 -27.11
N LEU A 116 -24.20 12.51 -28.03
CA LEU A 116 -25.38 13.13 -28.62
C LEU A 116 -25.80 12.52 -29.96
N SER A 117 -25.19 11.39 -30.36
CA SER A 117 -25.44 10.75 -31.66
C SER A 117 -25.19 11.67 -32.86
N PHE A 118 -24.23 12.59 -32.74
CA PHE A 118 -23.74 13.39 -33.87
C PHE A 118 -22.65 12.62 -34.62
N ASP A 119 -22.58 12.85 -35.93
CA ASP A 119 -21.53 12.27 -36.77
C ASP A 119 -20.15 12.91 -36.50
N ASN A 120 -19.11 12.09 -36.61
CA ASN A 120 -17.72 12.42 -36.30
C ASN A 120 -16.81 12.49 -37.54
N ASP A 121 -17.36 12.66 -38.75
CA ASP A 121 -16.56 12.75 -39.98
C ASP A 121 -15.53 13.89 -39.96
N TRP A 122 -15.79 14.94 -39.18
CA TRP A 122 -14.88 16.06 -38.97
C TRP A 122 -13.53 15.65 -38.36
N LEU A 123 -13.44 14.48 -37.69
CA LEU A 123 -12.16 13.93 -37.20
C LEU A 123 -11.19 13.57 -38.33
N LYS A 124 -11.67 13.49 -39.58
CA LYS A 124 -10.83 13.29 -40.79
C LYS A 124 -10.19 14.58 -41.29
N THR A 125 -10.57 15.74 -40.74
CA THR A 125 -10.02 17.05 -41.13
C THR A 125 -8.51 17.07 -40.83
N PRO A 126 -7.67 17.58 -41.75
CA PRO A 126 -6.23 17.69 -41.51
C PRO A 126 -5.91 18.45 -40.21
N VAL A 127 -4.90 17.98 -39.48
CA VAL A 127 -4.47 18.56 -38.19
C VAL A 127 -3.02 19.05 -38.30
N LEU A 128 -2.77 20.29 -37.87
CA LEU A 128 -1.43 20.83 -37.64
C LEU A 128 -1.22 21.11 -36.15
N ASP A 129 -0.25 20.43 -35.56
CA ASP A 129 0.06 20.57 -34.14
C ASP A 129 1.31 21.43 -33.92
N THR A 130 1.30 22.27 -32.88
CA THR A 130 2.46 23.07 -32.46
C THR A 130 3.37 22.33 -31.46
N CYS A 131 2.93 21.17 -30.94
CA CYS A 131 3.68 20.26 -30.09
C CYS A 131 4.27 19.09 -30.90
N THR A 132 5.37 19.33 -31.62
CA THR A 132 5.97 18.35 -32.54
C THR A 132 7.47 18.19 -32.33
N GLU A 133 8.08 17.16 -32.94
CA GLU A 133 9.54 17.03 -32.92
C GLU A 133 10.24 18.24 -33.57
N LYS A 134 9.60 18.89 -34.57
CA LYS A 134 10.11 20.14 -35.16
C LYS A 134 10.24 21.25 -34.11
N THR A 135 9.21 21.44 -33.27
CA THR A 135 9.25 22.45 -32.19
C THR A 135 10.13 22.03 -31.02
N ALA A 136 10.27 20.73 -30.74
CA ALA A 136 11.27 20.22 -29.77
C ALA A 136 12.71 20.54 -30.21
N SER A 137 13.04 20.34 -31.49
CA SER A 137 14.34 20.68 -32.05
C SER A 137 14.59 22.19 -32.11
N LEU A 138 13.53 22.99 -32.21
CA LEU A 138 13.60 24.44 -32.13
C LEU A 138 13.92 24.91 -30.69
N CYS A 139 13.18 24.40 -29.70
CA CYS A 139 13.32 24.84 -28.31
C CYS A 139 14.51 24.19 -27.56
N LYS A 140 14.97 23.01 -28.00
CA LYS A 140 16.10 22.24 -27.44
C LYS A 140 16.01 22.01 -25.92
N LEU A 141 14.81 21.71 -25.43
CA LEU A 141 14.56 21.50 -24.01
C LEU A 141 15.13 20.14 -23.54
N PRO A 142 15.80 20.07 -22.38
CA PRO A 142 16.35 18.83 -21.85
C PRO A 142 15.25 17.87 -21.37
N GLY A 143 15.56 16.58 -21.34
CA GLY A 143 14.68 15.56 -20.77
C GLY A 143 13.68 14.94 -21.74
N GLY A 144 13.93 14.84 -23.05
CA GLY A 144 13.11 13.98 -23.91
C GLY A 144 13.40 12.48 -23.68
N ARG A 145 12.49 11.60 -24.12
CA ARG A 145 12.68 10.15 -24.03
C ARG A 145 13.68 9.68 -25.11
N GLY A 146 14.50 8.68 -24.79
CA GLY A 146 15.43 8.07 -25.76
C GLY A 146 16.51 9.01 -26.29
N GLY A 147 16.94 9.99 -25.49
CA GLY A 147 17.98 10.96 -25.89
C GLY A 147 17.50 12.12 -26.78
N LYS A 148 16.20 12.19 -27.10
CA LYS A 148 15.60 13.31 -27.85
C LYS A 148 15.41 14.57 -26.98
N PHE A 149 15.13 15.71 -27.61
CA PHE A 149 14.65 16.90 -26.90
C PHE A 149 13.23 16.71 -26.37
N LYS A 150 12.89 17.38 -25.26
CA LYS A 150 11.54 17.40 -24.70
C LYS A 150 10.61 18.19 -25.63
N LEU A 151 9.40 17.66 -25.88
CA LEU A 151 8.33 18.40 -26.56
C LEU A 151 7.93 19.60 -25.69
N PRO A 152 7.91 20.84 -26.22
CA PRO A 152 7.64 22.02 -25.43
C PRO A 152 6.18 22.05 -24.98
N THR A 153 5.91 22.47 -23.74
CA THR A 153 4.57 22.90 -23.35
C THR A 153 4.19 24.19 -24.08
N LEU A 154 2.90 24.54 -24.13
CA LEU A 154 2.46 25.79 -24.76
C LEU A 154 3.19 27.00 -24.17
N SER A 155 3.37 27.05 -22.85
CA SER A 155 4.04 28.16 -22.17
C SER A 155 5.54 28.19 -22.46
N GLU A 156 6.19 27.03 -22.57
CA GLU A 156 7.60 26.92 -22.99
C GLU A 156 7.79 27.40 -24.44
N LEU A 157 6.90 26.98 -25.35
CA LEU A 157 6.92 27.41 -26.75
C LEU A 157 6.66 28.91 -26.88
N HIS A 158 5.64 29.43 -26.19
CA HIS A 158 5.31 30.85 -26.17
C HIS A 158 6.48 31.68 -25.61
N LYS A 159 7.10 31.22 -24.51
CA LYS A 159 8.30 31.87 -23.96
C LYS A 159 9.46 31.86 -24.94
N PHE A 160 9.67 30.77 -25.68
CA PHE A 160 10.70 30.70 -26.70
C PHE A 160 10.46 31.69 -27.85
N LEU A 161 9.22 31.76 -28.36
CA LEU A 161 8.87 32.60 -29.50
C LEU A 161 8.81 34.10 -29.16
N PHE A 162 8.34 34.46 -27.97
CA PHE A 162 8.02 35.84 -27.60
C PHE A 162 8.77 36.37 -26.35
N GLN A 163 9.71 35.59 -25.81
CA GLN A 163 10.49 35.92 -24.59
C GLN A 163 9.63 36.16 -23.33
N LYS A 164 8.35 35.79 -23.35
CA LYS A 164 7.41 35.94 -22.25
C LYS A 164 6.61 34.66 -22.07
N PRO A 165 6.56 34.03 -20.88
CA PRO A 165 5.54 33.02 -20.61
C PRO A 165 4.17 33.69 -20.53
N PHE A 166 3.08 32.97 -20.84
CA PHE A 166 1.72 33.47 -20.61
C PHE A 166 1.20 32.97 -19.24
N LYS A 167 0.46 33.83 -18.54
CA LYS A 167 0.14 33.67 -17.10
C LYS A 167 -1.13 32.88 -16.82
N GLU A 168 -1.98 32.68 -17.83
CA GLU A 168 -3.34 32.11 -17.70
C GLU A 168 -3.43 30.73 -18.37
N ALA A 169 -2.41 29.89 -18.20
CA ALA A 169 -2.46 28.50 -18.67
C ALA A 169 -3.58 27.73 -17.96
N HIS A 170 -4.24 26.80 -18.67
CA HIS A 170 -5.41 26.03 -18.20
C HIS A 170 -6.68 26.87 -18.12
N ASN A 171 -6.83 27.76 -19.09
CA ASN A 171 -8.09 28.39 -19.44
C ASN A 171 -8.19 28.29 -20.95
N ALA A 172 -9.10 27.45 -21.44
CA ALA A 172 -9.23 27.17 -22.87
C ALA A 172 -9.21 28.44 -23.74
N THR A 173 -9.81 29.56 -23.31
CA THR A 173 -9.80 30.81 -24.10
C THR A 173 -8.39 31.41 -24.24
N ALA A 174 -7.60 31.39 -23.15
CA ALA A 174 -6.23 31.88 -23.14
C ALA A 174 -5.28 30.92 -23.88
N ASP A 175 -5.49 29.61 -23.72
CA ASP A 175 -4.72 28.57 -24.40
C ASP A 175 -4.96 28.58 -25.92
N VAL A 176 -6.21 28.80 -26.37
CA VAL A 176 -6.52 29.00 -27.79
C VAL A 176 -5.83 30.24 -28.35
N GLU A 177 -5.87 31.37 -27.65
CA GLU A 177 -5.21 32.60 -28.12
C GLU A 177 -3.69 32.42 -28.19
N ALA A 178 -3.08 31.83 -27.17
CA ALA A 178 -1.65 31.55 -27.15
C ALA A 178 -1.25 30.54 -28.24
N THR A 179 -2.08 29.52 -28.49
CA THR A 179 -1.85 28.52 -29.53
C THR A 179 -1.97 29.11 -30.93
N ALA A 180 -3.02 29.90 -31.20
CA ALA A 180 -3.19 30.61 -32.47
C ALA A 180 -1.99 31.51 -32.74
N ARG A 181 -1.57 32.28 -31.74
CA ARG A 181 -0.40 33.16 -31.82
C ARG A 181 0.89 32.38 -32.10
N CYS A 182 1.13 31.28 -31.39
CA CYS A 182 2.31 30.44 -31.62
C CYS A 182 2.29 29.82 -33.02
N PHE A 183 1.14 29.28 -33.46
CA PHE A 183 0.99 28.68 -34.78
C PHE A 183 1.35 29.66 -35.89
N PHE A 184 0.72 30.84 -35.92
CA PHE A 184 1.00 31.85 -36.94
C PHE A 184 2.44 32.38 -36.86
N GLU A 185 3.03 32.47 -35.67
CA GLU A 185 4.45 32.83 -35.54
C GLU A 185 5.39 31.74 -36.10
N LEU A 186 5.03 30.46 -35.94
CA LEU A 186 5.76 29.34 -36.56
C LEU A 186 5.61 29.36 -38.09
N VAL A 187 4.43 29.73 -38.61
CA VAL A 187 4.22 29.95 -40.05
C VAL A 187 5.11 31.09 -40.55
N ARG A 188 5.13 32.24 -39.85
CA ARG A 188 6.00 33.39 -40.15
C ARG A 188 7.49 33.03 -40.16
N LYS A 189 7.90 32.13 -39.27
CA LYS A 189 9.26 31.57 -39.19
C LYS A 189 9.54 30.42 -40.19
N GLN A 190 8.61 30.14 -41.09
CA GLN A 190 8.72 29.12 -42.16
C GLN A 190 8.88 27.68 -41.65
N LEU A 191 8.30 27.35 -40.50
CA LEU A 191 8.29 25.96 -40.00
C LEU A 191 7.22 25.07 -40.69
N PHE A 192 6.24 25.70 -41.33
CA PHE A 192 5.21 25.06 -42.14
C PHE A 192 5.37 25.48 -43.60
N SER A 193 5.27 24.50 -44.50
CA SER A 193 5.31 24.71 -45.95
C SER A 193 3.94 25.07 -46.51
N GLN A 194 3.90 25.56 -47.76
CA GLN A 194 2.63 25.83 -48.45
C GLN A 194 1.72 24.59 -48.54
N ALA A 195 2.31 23.39 -48.67
CA ALA A 195 1.59 22.13 -48.72
C ALA A 195 0.99 21.76 -47.37
N ASP A 196 1.73 21.99 -46.26
CA ASP A 196 1.21 21.77 -44.90
C ASP A 196 -0.02 22.65 -44.64
N LEU A 197 -0.01 23.88 -45.17
CA LEU A 197 -1.04 24.90 -44.96
C LEU A 197 -2.22 24.84 -45.95
N LEU A 198 -2.16 23.95 -46.95
CA LEU A 198 -3.13 23.87 -48.05
C LEU A 198 -3.35 25.21 -48.77
N LEU A 199 -2.28 25.99 -48.95
CA LEU A 199 -2.30 27.28 -49.65
C LEU A 199 -1.69 27.18 -51.05
N ASP A 200 -2.21 27.99 -51.97
CA ASP A 200 -1.55 28.26 -53.24
C ASP A 200 -0.35 29.22 -53.07
N ASN A 201 0.48 29.31 -54.11
CA ASN A 201 1.69 30.13 -54.08
C ASN A 201 1.40 31.62 -53.81
N GLU A 202 0.26 32.14 -54.29
CA GLU A 202 -0.11 33.55 -54.15
C GLU A 202 -0.45 33.86 -52.68
N LYS A 203 -1.35 33.08 -52.08
CA LYS A 203 -1.75 33.22 -50.67
C LYS A 203 -0.60 32.97 -49.70
N TYR A 204 0.26 32.00 -50.01
CA TYR A 204 1.44 31.73 -49.19
C TYR A 204 2.41 32.92 -49.22
N ALA A 205 2.64 33.54 -50.38
CA ALA A 205 3.47 34.74 -50.48
C ALA A 205 2.82 35.96 -49.79
N GLU A 206 1.51 36.15 -49.95
CA GLU A 206 0.75 37.23 -49.32
C GLU A 206 0.83 37.19 -47.80
N TYR A 207 0.80 35.99 -47.20
CA TYR A 207 0.96 35.81 -45.75
C TYR A 207 2.20 36.53 -45.20
N PHE A 208 3.36 36.34 -45.84
CA PHE A 208 4.63 36.96 -45.39
C PHE A 208 4.70 38.45 -45.71
N GLN A 209 3.98 38.92 -46.73
CA GLN A 209 3.87 40.35 -47.00
C GLN A 209 3.06 41.06 -45.91
N LYS A 210 1.99 40.42 -45.42
CA LYS A 210 1.13 40.96 -44.36
C LYS A 210 1.76 40.82 -42.97
N ASN A 211 2.43 39.70 -42.68
CA ASN A 211 2.95 39.37 -41.35
C ASN A 211 4.47 39.57 -41.24
N LYS A 212 4.95 40.82 -41.32
CA LYS A 212 6.40 41.15 -41.25
C LYS A 212 6.97 41.18 -39.83
N GLN A 213 6.13 41.55 -38.86
CA GLN A 213 6.50 41.65 -37.44
C GLN A 213 6.06 40.38 -36.69
N PRO A 214 6.60 40.13 -35.47
CA PRO A 214 6.09 39.07 -34.62
C PRO A 214 4.58 39.15 -34.45
N ILE A 215 3.89 38.01 -34.46
CA ILE A 215 2.43 37.97 -34.33
C ILE A 215 2.01 38.53 -32.97
N GLU A 216 1.12 39.51 -32.98
CA GLU A 216 0.54 40.13 -31.77
C GLU A 216 -0.69 39.34 -31.28
N PRO A 217 -1.00 39.37 -29.98
CA PRO A 217 -2.21 38.75 -29.46
C PRO A 217 -3.44 39.50 -29.96
N VAL A 218 -4.57 38.78 -30.10
CA VAL A 218 -5.82 39.36 -30.60
C VAL A 218 -6.49 40.25 -29.54
N GLY A 219 -6.13 40.08 -28.27
CA GLY A 219 -6.56 40.94 -27.17
C GLY A 219 -7.90 40.53 -26.57
N ILE A 220 -8.21 39.23 -26.60
CA ILE A 220 -9.43 38.69 -26.00
C ILE A 220 -9.35 38.81 -24.48
N LYS A 221 -10.44 39.25 -23.85
CA LYS A 221 -10.52 39.36 -22.38
C LYS A 221 -10.84 38.00 -21.77
N HIS A 222 -9.89 37.45 -21.03
CA HIS A 222 -10.06 36.19 -20.32
C HIS A 222 -10.70 36.40 -18.94
N ILE A 223 -11.66 35.55 -18.59
CA ILE A 223 -12.27 35.55 -17.26
C ILE A 223 -11.36 34.79 -16.31
N ASN A 224 -11.06 35.37 -15.15
CA ASN A 224 -10.40 34.64 -14.07
C ASN A 224 -11.40 33.67 -13.42
N LEU A 225 -11.38 32.41 -13.88
CA LEU A 225 -12.32 31.36 -13.48
C LEU A 225 -12.20 31.01 -11.99
N PHE A 226 -10.99 31.00 -11.44
CA PHE A 226 -10.75 30.81 -10.00
C PHE A 226 -11.47 31.86 -9.14
N LYS A 227 -11.36 33.14 -9.49
CA LYS A 227 -12.04 34.23 -8.79
C LYS A 227 -13.56 34.12 -8.93
N ALA A 228 -14.03 33.75 -10.13
CA ALA A 228 -15.46 33.55 -10.38
C ALA A 228 -16.04 32.39 -9.54
N SER A 229 -15.38 31.24 -9.49
CA SER A 229 -15.78 30.10 -8.66
C SER A 229 -15.79 30.46 -7.17
N LYS A 230 -14.72 31.08 -6.65
CA LYS A 230 -14.64 31.51 -5.24
C LYS A 230 -15.74 32.51 -4.86
N SER A 231 -16.15 33.40 -5.77
CA SER A 231 -17.22 34.37 -5.49
C SER A 231 -18.60 33.72 -5.28
N LEU A 232 -18.83 32.54 -5.86
CA LEU A 232 -20.08 31.78 -5.71
C LEU A 232 -20.12 30.93 -4.43
N LEU A 233 -18.96 30.57 -3.87
CA LEU A 233 -18.89 29.89 -2.57
C LEU A 233 -19.27 30.85 -1.43
N LYS A 234 -18.72 32.08 -1.45
CA LYS A 234 -19.02 33.12 -0.45
C LYS A 234 -20.50 33.54 -0.38
N THR A 235 -21.27 33.31 -1.44
CA THR A 235 -22.70 33.59 -1.49
C THR A 235 -23.57 32.41 -1.07
N LYS A 236 -22.98 31.21 -0.92
CA LYS A 236 -23.65 30.01 -0.42
C LYS A 236 -23.49 29.84 1.09
N ASP A 237 -22.36 30.28 1.65
CA ASP A 237 -22.09 30.25 3.10
C ASP A 237 -23.05 31.14 3.92
N SER A 238 -23.82 32.04 3.27
CA SER A 238 -24.87 32.82 3.94
C SER A 238 -26.19 32.07 4.12
N ASP A 239 -26.40 30.91 3.46
CA ASP A 239 -27.67 30.16 3.47
C ASP A 239 -27.56 28.76 4.13
N ASN A 240 -26.35 28.30 4.46
CA ASN A 240 -26.13 27.01 5.13
C ASN A 240 -25.41 27.25 6.47
N ASP A 241 -26.17 27.29 7.56
CA ASP A 241 -25.67 27.22 8.94
C ASP A 241 -25.09 25.82 9.26
N LEU A 242 -24.00 25.45 8.60
CA LEU A 242 -23.02 24.53 9.15
C LEU A 242 -21.83 25.38 9.57
N ILE A 243 -22.00 26.10 10.67
CA ILE A 243 -20.91 26.77 11.36
C ILE A 243 -19.98 25.65 11.81
N ILE A 244 -18.90 25.41 11.05
CA ILE A 244 -17.71 24.74 11.60
C ILE A 244 -17.17 25.74 12.61
N GLU A 245 -17.59 25.60 13.88
CA GLU A 245 -17.05 26.41 14.95
C GLU A 245 -15.54 26.23 14.93
N LYS A 246 -14.81 27.35 14.84
CA LYS A 246 -13.35 27.36 14.95
C LYS A 246 -12.96 26.63 16.24
N HIS A 247 -11.96 25.76 16.15
CA HIS A 247 -11.36 24.99 17.24
C HIS A 247 -11.56 25.67 18.60
N THR A 248 -12.50 25.17 19.38
CA THR A 248 -12.61 25.56 20.77
C THR A 248 -11.50 24.83 21.52
N SER A 249 -10.72 25.58 22.30
CA SER A 249 -9.71 25.02 23.20
C SER A 249 -10.32 24.23 24.37
N ASN A 250 -11.66 24.21 24.46
CA ASN A 250 -12.41 23.54 25.49
C ASN A 250 -12.84 22.13 25.05
N ILE A 251 -12.24 21.11 25.67
CA ILE A 251 -12.56 19.69 25.46
C ILE A 251 -13.29 19.06 26.66
N ASP A 252 -13.89 19.86 27.55
CA ASP A 252 -14.54 19.39 28.78
C ASP A 252 -15.66 18.38 28.49
N HIS A 253 -16.40 18.58 27.40
CA HIS A 253 -17.46 17.67 26.96
C HIS A 253 -16.93 16.30 26.48
N LEU A 254 -15.62 16.20 26.18
CA LEU A 254 -14.91 14.96 25.80
C LEU A 254 -14.11 14.34 26.95
N LYS A 255 -14.20 14.89 28.17
CA LYS A 255 -13.40 14.44 29.32
C LYS A 255 -13.62 12.96 29.66
N ASN A 256 -14.85 12.47 29.52
CA ASN A 256 -15.24 11.10 29.90
C ASN A 256 -15.15 10.08 28.75
N TYR A 257 -14.73 10.49 27.55
CA TYR A 257 -14.61 9.61 26.40
C TYR A 257 -13.14 9.29 26.14
N SER A 258 -12.80 8.03 25.89
CA SER A 258 -11.43 7.67 25.49
C SER A 258 -11.28 7.66 23.97
N PHE A 259 -10.07 7.97 23.50
CA PHE A 259 -9.67 7.85 22.11
C PHE A 259 -8.74 6.63 21.93
N SER A 260 -8.78 6.01 20.76
CA SER A 260 -7.90 4.90 20.37
C SER A 260 -7.63 4.99 18.88
N HIS A 261 -6.37 4.85 18.48
CA HIS A 261 -6.04 4.81 17.05
C HIS A 261 -6.46 3.48 16.44
N LEU A 262 -7.32 3.54 15.42
CA LEU A 262 -7.86 2.38 14.72
C LEU A 262 -7.29 2.18 13.30
N HIS A 263 -6.40 3.08 12.86
CA HIS A 263 -5.70 2.99 11.58
C HIS A 263 -4.23 3.37 11.79
N ASN A 264 -3.38 2.36 11.89
CA ASN A 264 -1.94 2.53 12.08
C ASN A 264 -1.18 1.57 11.16
N LYS A 265 -0.06 2.03 10.62
CA LYS A 265 0.91 1.15 9.98
C LYS A 265 1.91 0.65 11.01
N THR A 266 2.51 -0.50 10.73
CA THR A 266 3.66 -1.02 11.45
C THR A 266 4.82 -1.22 10.49
N GLN A 267 5.97 -1.62 11.00
CA GLN A 267 7.15 -2.04 10.24
C GLN A 267 6.83 -3.08 9.14
N PHE A 268 5.71 -3.79 9.23
CA PHE A 268 5.27 -4.77 8.22
C PHE A 268 4.57 -4.13 7.01
N SER A 269 4.25 -2.83 7.05
CA SER A 269 4.14 -1.99 5.86
C SER A 269 5.54 -1.69 5.32
N VAL A 270 6.10 -2.67 4.62
CA VAL A 270 7.50 -2.72 4.15
C VAL A 270 7.94 -1.39 3.54
N LEU A 271 8.99 -0.80 4.12
CA LEU A 271 9.59 0.49 3.76
C LEU A 271 8.60 1.69 3.71
N GLN A 272 7.49 1.62 4.45
CA GLN A 272 6.46 2.67 4.50
C GLN A 272 6.12 3.12 5.92
N SER A 273 6.65 2.45 6.94
CA SER A 273 6.47 2.82 8.33
C SER A 273 7.67 2.41 9.17
N THR A 274 8.00 3.26 10.14
CA THR A 274 9.04 3.01 11.14
C THR A 274 8.48 2.51 12.47
N ILE A 275 7.15 2.30 12.57
CA ILE A 275 6.49 1.89 13.80
C ILE A 275 6.75 0.41 14.09
N HIS A 276 7.55 0.12 15.12
CA HIS A 276 7.66 -1.24 15.63
C HIS A 276 6.37 -1.66 16.36
N VAL A 277 5.93 -2.91 16.14
CA VAL A 277 4.72 -3.49 16.77
C VAL A 277 4.74 -3.31 18.29
N LYS A 278 5.88 -3.58 18.93
CA LYS A 278 6.04 -3.46 20.36
C LYS A 278 5.84 -2.01 20.83
N THR A 279 6.50 -1.07 20.18
CA THR A 279 6.43 0.35 20.51
C THR A 279 5.03 0.93 20.27
N LEU A 280 4.28 0.43 19.28
CA LEU A 280 2.88 0.82 19.07
C LEU A 280 2.00 0.48 20.29
N ILE A 281 2.12 -0.75 20.81
CA ILE A 281 1.38 -1.18 22.02
C ILE A 281 1.83 -0.36 23.23
N GLU A 282 3.14 -0.23 23.45
CA GLU A 282 3.69 0.54 24.58
C GLU A 282 3.19 1.99 24.57
N LYS A 283 3.17 2.64 23.39
CA LYS A 283 2.73 4.02 23.26
C LYS A 283 1.22 4.19 23.46
N ALA A 284 0.42 3.23 23.00
CA ALA A 284 -1.03 3.22 23.25
C ALA A 284 -1.34 3.09 24.75
N VAL A 285 -0.60 2.24 25.47
CA VAL A 285 -0.70 2.10 26.93
C VAL A 285 -0.23 3.37 27.65
N GLU A 286 0.91 3.96 27.24
CA GLU A 286 1.42 5.23 27.78
C GLU A 286 0.37 6.35 27.66
N PHE A 287 -0.35 6.38 26.53
CA PHE A 287 -1.42 7.33 26.28
C PHE A 287 -2.79 6.91 26.80
N GLU A 288 -2.87 5.87 27.65
CA GLU A 288 -4.09 5.40 28.31
C GLU A 288 -5.23 5.03 27.33
N MET A 289 -4.89 4.54 26.14
CA MET A 289 -5.87 4.11 25.13
C MET A 289 -6.41 2.71 25.46
N PRO A 290 -7.74 2.49 25.47
CA PRO A 290 -8.33 1.19 25.78
C PRO A 290 -8.12 0.14 24.67
N ALA A 291 -7.86 0.58 23.44
CA ALA A 291 -7.59 -0.29 22.31
C ALA A 291 -6.54 0.33 21.39
N VAL A 292 -5.97 -0.49 20.52
CA VAL A 292 -5.18 -0.03 19.37
C VAL A 292 -5.34 -1.03 18.24
N ALA A 293 -5.46 -0.53 17.01
CA ALA A 293 -5.48 -1.37 15.83
C ALA A 293 -4.23 -1.16 14.97
N PHE A 294 -3.93 -2.12 14.11
CA PHE A 294 -3.04 -1.87 12.96
C PHE A 294 -3.71 -2.35 11.68
N SER A 295 -3.33 -1.76 10.55
CA SER A 295 -3.83 -2.08 9.22
C SER A 295 -2.73 -1.88 8.19
N ASP A 296 -1.80 -2.84 8.18
CA ASP A 296 -0.66 -2.83 7.25
C ASP A 296 -1.10 -2.99 5.80
N SER A 297 -0.24 -2.53 4.88
CA SER A 297 -0.54 -2.47 3.44
C SER A 297 -0.62 -3.86 2.83
N GLY A 298 -1.86 -4.35 2.66
CA GLY A 298 -2.22 -5.56 1.93
C GLY A 298 -1.71 -6.88 2.52
N ASN A 299 -1.20 -6.88 3.76
CA ASN A 299 -0.63 -8.07 4.39
C ASN A 299 -0.98 -8.19 5.88
N MET A 300 -0.76 -9.39 6.43
CA MET A 300 -1.07 -9.77 7.82
C MET A 300 0.19 -10.17 8.63
N MET A 301 1.39 -9.84 8.15
CA MET A 301 2.67 -10.35 8.68
C MET A 301 2.90 -10.00 10.16
N GLY A 302 2.41 -8.83 10.60
CA GLY A 302 2.55 -8.36 11.97
C GLY A 302 1.54 -8.95 12.98
N ALA A 303 0.50 -9.64 12.52
CA ALA A 303 -0.66 -9.99 13.35
C ALA A 303 -0.30 -10.82 14.59
N PHE A 304 0.51 -11.88 14.43
CA PHE A 304 0.92 -12.75 15.53
C PHE A 304 1.72 -11.98 16.59
N HIS A 305 2.74 -11.22 16.16
CA HIS A 305 3.58 -10.43 17.06
C HIS A 305 2.78 -9.36 17.81
N PHE A 306 1.82 -8.73 17.13
CA PHE A 306 0.97 -7.69 17.70
C PHE A 306 0.04 -8.22 18.78
N VAL A 307 -0.69 -9.29 18.47
CA VAL A 307 -1.59 -9.95 19.44
C VAL A 307 -0.78 -10.48 20.62
N GLU A 308 0.30 -11.23 20.40
CA GLU A 308 1.07 -11.83 21.48
C GLU A 308 1.72 -10.78 22.40
N THR A 309 2.12 -9.63 21.85
CA THR A 309 2.68 -8.52 22.66
C THR A 309 1.62 -7.91 23.57
N ALA A 310 0.42 -7.64 23.05
CA ALA A 310 -0.70 -7.14 23.86
C ALA A 310 -1.16 -8.15 24.92
N PHE A 311 -1.17 -9.45 24.59
CA PHE A 311 -1.46 -10.50 25.56
C PHE A 311 -0.46 -10.54 26.70
N LYS A 312 0.84 -10.48 26.41
CA LYS A 312 1.89 -10.43 27.45
C LYS A 312 1.70 -9.25 28.40
N HIS A 313 1.47 -8.05 27.85
CA HIS A 313 1.16 -6.86 28.65
C HIS A 313 -0.06 -7.06 29.56
N ASN A 314 -1.17 -7.57 29.01
CA ASN A 314 -2.38 -7.82 29.78
C ASN A 314 -2.18 -8.90 30.86
N SER A 315 -1.39 -9.94 30.59
CA SER A 315 -1.03 -10.97 31.58
C SER A 315 -0.15 -10.45 32.71
N ASP A 316 0.76 -9.52 32.42
CA ASP A 316 1.56 -8.85 33.47
C ASP A 316 0.66 -8.02 34.40
N ILE A 317 -0.36 -7.35 33.85
CA ILE A 317 -1.38 -6.64 34.65
C ILE A 317 -2.21 -7.62 35.49
N ASP A 318 -2.59 -8.78 34.93
CA ASP A 318 -3.32 -9.80 35.69
C ASP A 318 -2.51 -10.30 36.89
N ARG A 319 -1.20 -10.54 36.72
CA ARG A 319 -0.30 -10.90 37.81
C ARG A 319 -0.19 -9.78 38.86
N GLU A 320 -0.09 -8.52 38.45
CA GLU A 320 -0.06 -7.37 39.37
C GLU A 320 -1.35 -7.28 40.19
N ILE A 321 -2.51 -7.47 39.55
CA ILE A 321 -3.81 -7.52 40.22
C ILE A 321 -3.87 -8.66 41.24
N GLU A 322 -3.46 -9.87 40.85
CA GLU A 322 -3.42 -11.02 41.75
C GLU A 322 -2.51 -10.79 42.96
N GLU A 323 -1.35 -10.16 42.77
CA GLU A 323 -0.42 -9.82 43.85
C GLU A 323 -1.02 -8.79 44.83
N LEU A 324 -1.72 -7.77 44.32
CA LEU A 324 -2.37 -6.77 45.17
C LEU A 324 -3.52 -7.35 46.00
N ILE A 325 -4.31 -8.24 45.39
CA ILE A 325 -5.36 -8.99 46.08
C ILE A 325 -4.74 -9.86 47.18
N LYS A 326 -3.66 -10.59 46.88
CA LYS A 326 -2.94 -11.43 47.86
C LYS A 326 -2.35 -10.62 49.03
N LYS A 327 -1.92 -9.39 48.79
CA LYS A 327 -1.31 -8.51 49.82
C LYS A 327 -2.34 -7.78 50.70
N ASN A 328 -3.66 -7.96 50.51
CA ASN A 328 -4.72 -7.19 51.19
C ASN A 328 -4.55 -5.66 51.05
N GLN A 329 -3.90 -5.21 49.97
CA GLN A 329 -3.59 -3.79 49.70
C GLN A 329 -4.49 -3.19 48.61
N SER A 330 -5.56 -3.88 48.21
CA SER A 330 -6.41 -3.51 47.09
C SER A 330 -7.63 -2.67 47.50
N SER A 331 -7.61 -1.37 47.21
CA SER A 331 -8.86 -0.60 47.10
C SER A 331 -9.55 -0.90 45.76
N GLU A 332 -10.88 -0.79 45.71
CA GLU A 332 -11.65 -1.01 44.48
C GLU A 332 -11.21 -0.06 43.34
N GLU A 333 -10.88 1.19 43.69
CA GLU A 333 -10.33 2.18 42.76
C GLU A 333 -8.98 1.77 42.16
N ALA A 334 -8.08 1.19 42.96
CA ALA A 334 -6.78 0.73 42.47
C ALA A 334 -6.92 -0.43 41.48
N LEU A 335 -7.85 -1.35 41.73
CA LEU A 335 -8.14 -2.48 40.84
C LEU A 335 -8.76 -2.01 39.52
N ILE A 336 -9.69 -1.06 39.56
CA ILE A 336 -10.28 -0.46 38.35
C ILE A 336 -9.19 0.25 37.53
N LYS A 337 -8.32 1.03 38.18
CA LYS A 337 -7.22 1.73 37.51
C LYS A 337 -6.26 0.78 36.81
N LEU A 338 -5.94 -0.37 37.41
CA LEU A 338 -5.11 -1.39 36.78
C LEU A 338 -5.80 -2.10 35.62
N LYS A 339 -7.09 -2.47 35.79
CA LYS A 339 -7.87 -3.07 34.70
C LYS A 339 -7.95 -2.14 33.48
N ASN A 340 -8.05 -0.83 33.71
CA ASN A 340 -8.08 0.17 32.64
C ASN A 340 -6.73 0.33 31.89
N LYS A 341 -5.63 -0.23 32.41
CA LYS A 341 -4.34 -0.29 31.69
C LYS A 341 -4.26 -1.45 30.70
N LYS A 342 -5.23 -2.38 30.73
CA LYS A 342 -5.32 -3.44 29.72
C LYS A 342 -5.66 -2.84 28.38
N ILE A 343 -5.14 -3.45 27.33
CA ILE A 343 -5.34 -2.99 25.95
C ILE A 343 -5.99 -4.08 25.11
N LEU A 344 -6.96 -3.68 24.29
CA LEU A 344 -7.55 -4.54 23.26
C LEU A 344 -6.74 -4.40 21.95
N PRO A 345 -6.02 -5.45 21.50
CA PRO A 345 -5.43 -5.46 20.18
C PRO A 345 -6.50 -5.75 19.11
N ILE A 346 -6.64 -4.87 18.12
CA ILE A 346 -7.54 -5.07 16.98
C ILE A 346 -6.70 -5.30 15.72
N VAL A 347 -6.81 -6.49 15.13
CA VAL A 347 -6.07 -6.82 13.91
C VAL A 347 -6.82 -6.31 12.69
N GLY A 348 -6.13 -5.64 11.77
CA GLY A 348 -6.67 -5.15 10.53
C GLY A 348 -5.72 -5.31 9.34
N CYS A 349 -6.20 -4.90 8.18
CA CYS A 349 -5.43 -4.85 6.94
C CYS A 349 -5.94 -3.71 6.06
N GLU A 350 -5.05 -2.94 5.45
CA GLU A 350 -5.43 -1.99 4.41
C GLU A 350 -5.25 -2.64 3.04
N PHE A 351 -6.36 -3.01 2.42
CA PHE A 351 -6.34 -3.67 1.13
C PHE A 351 -6.32 -2.67 -0.02
N GLN A 352 -5.68 -3.07 -1.11
CA GLN A 352 -5.74 -2.39 -2.39
C GLN A 352 -6.94 -2.95 -3.19
N VAL A 353 -8.05 -2.19 -3.23
CA VAL A 353 -9.31 -2.62 -3.85
C VAL A 353 -9.40 -2.06 -5.26
N CYS A 354 -9.21 -2.93 -6.25
CA CYS A 354 -9.25 -2.61 -7.67
C CYS A 354 -10.60 -2.99 -8.31
N HIS A 355 -10.78 -2.64 -9.59
CA HIS A 355 -12.00 -2.99 -10.32
C HIS A 355 -12.11 -4.51 -10.57
N ASP A 356 -11.05 -5.09 -11.13
CA ASP A 356 -10.90 -6.53 -11.38
C ASP A 356 -9.47 -6.95 -11.07
N ARG A 357 -9.30 -7.86 -10.10
CA ARG A 357 -7.97 -8.33 -9.68
C ARG A 357 -7.24 -9.14 -10.76
N ASN A 358 -7.98 -9.68 -11.72
CA ASN A 358 -7.44 -10.51 -12.81
C ASN A 358 -7.00 -9.68 -14.02
N ASP A 359 -7.46 -8.43 -14.14
CA ASP A 359 -7.06 -7.55 -15.24
C ASP A 359 -5.69 -6.93 -14.96
N LYS A 360 -4.76 -7.19 -15.88
CA LYS A 360 -3.39 -6.66 -15.91
C LYS A 360 -3.08 -5.93 -17.23
N SER A 361 -4.11 -5.65 -18.05
CA SER A 361 -3.96 -4.98 -19.35
C SER A 361 -3.63 -3.49 -19.21
N TYR A 362 -3.92 -2.90 -18.05
CA TYR A 362 -3.57 -1.53 -17.70
C TYR A 362 -3.28 -1.42 -16.21
N LYS A 363 -2.64 -0.31 -15.80
CA LYS A 363 -2.27 -0.11 -14.40
C LYS A 363 -3.47 0.35 -13.58
N ASP A 364 -4.03 -0.58 -12.81
CA ASP A 364 -5.00 -0.33 -11.75
C ASP A 364 -4.44 -0.88 -10.43
N ASN A 365 -3.87 -0.03 -9.60
CA ASN A 365 -3.38 -0.45 -8.28
C ASN A 365 -4.50 -0.51 -7.23
N GLY A 366 -5.73 -0.09 -7.56
CA GLY A 366 -6.83 0.00 -6.63
C GLY A 366 -6.75 1.17 -5.65
N HIS A 367 -7.73 1.21 -4.74
CA HIS A 367 -7.82 2.17 -3.64
C HIS A 367 -7.47 1.53 -2.30
N GLN A 368 -6.92 2.30 -1.37
CA GLN A 368 -6.52 1.84 -0.04
C GLN A 368 -7.71 1.84 0.92
N ILE A 369 -8.19 0.66 1.31
CA ILE A 369 -9.37 0.51 2.16
C ILE A 369 -9.01 -0.28 3.42
N PRO A 370 -9.10 0.32 4.62
CA PRO A 370 -8.89 -0.36 5.89
C PRO A 370 -10.04 -1.30 6.26
N PHE A 371 -9.67 -2.48 6.72
CA PHE A 371 -10.56 -3.48 7.30
C PHE A 371 -10.06 -3.85 8.70
N LEU A 372 -10.98 -4.02 9.65
CA LEU A 372 -10.70 -4.45 11.02
C LEU A 372 -11.46 -5.74 11.32
N ALA A 373 -10.79 -6.71 11.95
CA ALA A 373 -11.40 -7.93 12.41
C ALA A 373 -12.10 -7.70 13.76
N LYS A 374 -13.41 -7.98 13.83
CA LYS A 374 -14.16 -7.93 15.10
C LYS A 374 -13.77 -9.06 16.05
N ASN A 375 -13.39 -10.21 15.50
CA ASN A 375 -13.12 -11.42 16.25
C ASN A 375 -12.22 -12.38 15.45
N LYS A 376 -11.97 -13.59 15.98
CA LYS A 376 -11.12 -14.60 15.33
C LYS A 376 -11.64 -15.00 13.93
N ASN A 377 -12.94 -15.02 13.69
CA ASN A 377 -13.50 -15.32 12.36
C ASN A 377 -13.22 -14.18 11.37
N GLY A 378 -13.35 -12.93 11.83
CA GLY A 378 -12.94 -11.76 11.05
C GLY A 378 -11.46 -11.82 10.67
N TYR A 379 -10.58 -12.20 11.59
CA TYR A 379 -9.16 -12.40 11.31
C TYR A 379 -8.93 -13.47 10.23
N GLN A 380 -9.64 -14.59 10.29
CA GLN A 380 -9.57 -15.63 9.25
C GLN A 380 -10.00 -15.10 7.87
N ASN A 381 -11.06 -14.29 7.82
CA ASN A 381 -11.46 -13.63 6.57
C ASN A 381 -10.37 -12.68 6.03
N LEU A 382 -9.68 -11.93 6.90
CA LEU A 382 -8.56 -11.08 6.49
C LEU A 382 -7.38 -11.88 5.94
N ILE A 383 -7.03 -13.02 6.55
CA ILE A 383 -5.98 -13.91 6.02
C ILE A 383 -6.34 -14.34 4.59
N LYS A 384 -7.56 -14.87 4.39
CA LYS A 384 -8.02 -15.32 3.06
C LYS A 384 -7.93 -14.20 2.02
N LEU A 385 -8.38 -12.99 2.36
CA LEU A 385 -8.31 -11.83 1.47
C LEU A 385 -6.87 -11.44 1.14
N SER A 386 -5.99 -11.39 2.15
CA SER A 386 -4.56 -11.12 1.98
C SER A 386 -3.90 -12.17 1.09
N SER A 387 -4.10 -13.46 1.35
CA SER A 387 -3.54 -14.54 0.55
C SER A 387 -4.01 -14.46 -0.91
N ILE A 388 -5.29 -14.21 -1.16
CA ILE A 388 -5.82 -14.05 -2.53
C ILE A 388 -5.21 -12.83 -3.22
N GLY A 389 -5.00 -11.73 -2.49
CA GLY A 389 -4.32 -10.55 -3.00
C GLY A 389 -2.91 -10.85 -3.51
N PHE A 390 -2.15 -11.69 -2.81
CA PHE A 390 -0.79 -12.10 -3.22
C PHE A 390 -0.78 -13.21 -4.29
N ILE A 391 -1.66 -14.19 -4.21
CA ILE A 391 -1.63 -15.37 -5.09
C ILE A 391 -2.31 -15.11 -6.43
N GLU A 392 -3.47 -14.45 -6.41
CA GLU A 392 -4.29 -14.22 -7.62
C GLU A 392 -4.18 -12.78 -8.12
N GLY A 393 -4.29 -11.82 -7.21
CA GLY A 393 -4.46 -10.40 -7.55
C GLY A 393 -3.19 -9.58 -7.70
N PHE A 394 -2.02 -10.19 -7.47
CA PHE A 394 -0.75 -9.46 -7.44
C PHE A 394 -0.40 -8.89 -8.81
N TYR A 395 -0.18 -7.58 -8.85
CA TYR A 395 0.31 -6.87 -10.02
C TYR A 395 1.56 -6.08 -9.64
N TYR A 396 1.46 -4.78 -9.35
CA TYR A 396 2.52 -4.04 -8.65
C TYR A 396 2.38 -4.11 -7.12
N VAL A 397 1.15 -4.38 -6.65
CA VAL A 397 0.75 -4.52 -5.26
C VAL A 397 -0.22 -5.71 -5.17
N PRO A 398 -0.41 -6.33 -3.99
CA PRO A 398 -1.45 -7.34 -3.81
C PRO A 398 -2.82 -6.66 -3.85
N ARG A 399 -3.65 -7.00 -4.85
CA ARG A 399 -4.96 -6.38 -5.07
C ARG A 399 -6.09 -7.36 -4.83
N ILE A 400 -7.20 -6.86 -4.30
CA ILE A 400 -8.47 -7.60 -4.23
C ILE A 400 -9.55 -6.82 -4.97
N ASP A 401 -10.70 -7.45 -5.19
CA ASP A 401 -11.87 -6.82 -5.82
C ASP A 401 -13.12 -6.97 -4.95
N LYS A 402 -14.16 -6.20 -5.30
CA LYS A 402 -15.45 -6.23 -4.58
C LYS A 402 -16.10 -7.62 -4.58
N LYS A 403 -15.82 -8.48 -5.57
CA LYS A 403 -16.39 -9.83 -5.66
C LYS A 403 -15.84 -10.72 -4.55
N ILE A 404 -14.52 -10.73 -4.34
CA ILE A 404 -13.92 -11.55 -3.28
C ILE A 404 -14.18 -10.98 -1.89
N ILE A 405 -14.28 -9.65 -1.77
CA ILE A 405 -14.65 -8.98 -0.51
C ILE A 405 -16.03 -9.48 -0.03
N LEU A 406 -17.03 -9.54 -0.90
CA LEU A 406 -18.36 -10.06 -0.53
C LEU A 406 -18.36 -11.54 -0.12
N LYS A 407 -17.38 -12.33 -0.57
CA LYS A 407 -17.24 -13.73 -0.15
C LYS A 407 -16.77 -13.85 1.31
N TYR A 408 -15.94 -12.90 1.77
CA TYR A 408 -15.32 -12.92 3.09
C TYR A 408 -15.64 -11.66 3.90
N SER A 409 -16.86 -11.11 3.75
CA SER A 409 -17.24 -9.83 4.38
C SER A 409 -17.71 -9.93 5.83
N ASN A 410 -18.02 -11.14 6.31
CA ASN A 410 -18.56 -11.34 7.65
C ASN A 410 -17.51 -11.04 8.73
N ASP A 411 -17.97 -10.59 9.90
CA ASP A 411 -17.10 -10.31 11.06
C ASP A 411 -16.04 -9.21 10.84
N LEU A 412 -16.18 -8.41 9.78
CA LEU A 412 -15.28 -7.31 9.44
C LEU A 412 -15.96 -5.95 9.61
N ILE A 413 -15.18 -4.98 10.07
CA ILE A 413 -15.50 -3.55 9.99
C ILE A 413 -14.71 -2.96 8.82
N VAL A 414 -15.34 -2.07 8.05
CA VAL A 414 -14.72 -1.41 6.89
C VAL A 414 -14.88 0.09 7.01
N THR A 415 -13.83 0.82 6.64
CA THR A 415 -13.86 2.29 6.66
C THR A 415 -13.79 2.87 5.25
N THR A 416 -14.07 4.16 5.11
CA THR A 416 -13.81 4.89 3.86
C THR A 416 -12.33 5.01 3.52
N GLY A 417 -11.44 4.75 4.48
CA GLY A 417 -10.00 5.04 4.42
C GLY A 417 -9.69 6.53 4.50
N GLY A 418 -8.39 6.85 4.54
CA GLY A 418 -7.88 8.21 4.39
C GLY A 418 -7.98 8.69 2.93
N LEU A 419 -7.19 9.70 2.55
CA LEU A 419 -7.23 10.30 1.22
C LEU A 419 -7.12 9.30 0.05
N PHE A 420 -6.47 8.17 0.23
CA PHE A 420 -6.27 7.14 -0.79
C PHE A 420 -7.40 6.09 -0.88
N GLY A 421 -8.43 6.19 -0.06
CA GLY A 421 -9.62 5.33 -0.13
C GLY A 421 -10.51 5.62 -1.35
N GLU A 422 -11.40 4.67 -1.68
CA GLU A 422 -12.23 4.75 -2.90
C GLU A 422 -13.11 6.01 -2.89
N ILE A 423 -13.81 6.27 -1.79
CA ILE A 423 -14.76 7.38 -1.71
C ILE A 423 -14.01 8.73 -1.70
N PRO A 424 -12.97 8.94 -0.88
CA PRO A 424 -12.11 10.13 -0.98
C PRO A 424 -11.53 10.37 -2.38
N GLN A 425 -10.97 9.34 -3.03
CA GLN A 425 -10.42 9.48 -4.38
C GLN A 425 -11.50 9.82 -5.42
N LEU A 426 -12.70 9.25 -5.30
CA LEU A 426 -13.82 9.60 -6.17
C LEU A 426 -14.27 11.05 -5.95
N ILE A 427 -14.35 11.54 -4.71
CA ILE A 427 -14.66 12.95 -4.41
C ILE A 427 -13.65 13.87 -5.10
N LEU A 428 -12.36 13.56 -4.98
CA LEU A 428 -11.28 14.40 -5.49
C LEU A 428 -11.18 14.36 -7.02
N ASN A 429 -11.33 13.19 -7.63
CA ASN A 429 -10.97 12.95 -9.03
C ASN A 429 -12.13 12.66 -9.97
N GLU A 430 -13.31 12.27 -9.46
CA GLU A 430 -14.44 11.83 -10.29
C GLU A 430 -15.78 12.50 -9.97
N GLY A 431 -15.90 13.20 -8.83
CA GLY A 431 -17.09 13.93 -8.41
C GLY A 431 -17.92 13.24 -7.33
N GLU A 432 -18.78 14.03 -6.67
CA GLU A 432 -19.57 13.59 -5.51
C GLU A 432 -20.61 12.54 -5.87
N GLN A 433 -21.25 12.62 -7.05
CA GLN A 433 -22.26 11.64 -7.47
C GLN A 433 -21.71 10.22 -7.58
N LYS A 434 -20.47 10.06 -8.07
CA LYS A 434 -19.81 8.75 -8.16
C LYS A 434 -19.37 8.27 -6.79
N ALA A 435 -18.83 9.17 -5.96
CA ALA A 435 -18.48 8.87 -4.59
C ALA A 435 -19.70 8.41 -3.76
N GLU A 436 -20.84 9.06 -3.93
CA GLU A 436 -22.10 8.72 -3.26
C GLU A 436 -22.58 7.31 -3.65
N LYS A 437 -22.50 6.96 -4.94
CA LYS A 437 -22.81 5.59 -5.41
C LYS A 437 -21.89 4.55 -4.77
N ALA A 438 -20.60 4.83 -4.68
CA ALA A 438 -19.63 3.94 -4.03
C ALA A 438 -19.92 3.80 -2.52
N LEU A 439 -20.17 4.92 -1.83
CA LEU A 439 -20.55 4.94 -0.41
C LEU A 439 -21.79 4.09 -0.14
N LEU A 440 -22.84 4.24 -0.95
CA LEU A 440 -24.07 3.46 -0.82
C LEU A 440 -23.84 1.97 -1.08
N TRP A 441 -22.92 1.63 -1.99
CA TRP A 441 -22.52 0.23 -2.18
C TRP A 441 -21.87 -0.33 -0.91
N TRP A 442 -20.90 0.36 -0.30
CA TRP A 442 -20.26 -0.10 0.94
C TRP A 442 -21.26 -0.19 2.09
N LYS A 443 -22.07 0.85 2.29
CA LYS A 443 -23.13 0.86 3.31
C LYS A 443 -24.10 -0.30 3.14
N LYS A 444 -24.53 -0.60 1.91
CA LYS A 444 -25.47 -1.70 1.65
C LYS A 444 -24.89 -3.06 2.08
N ASN A 445 -23.60 -3.29 1.83
CA ASN A 445 -22.97 -4.59 2.04
C ASN A 445 -22.44 -4.80 3.46
N PHE A 446 -21.95 -3.75 4.12
CA PHE A 446 -21.39 -3.81 5.48
C PHE A 446 -22.31 -3.23 6.57
N LYS A 447 -23.40 -2.54 6.18
CA LYS A 447 -24.44 -2.04 7.09
C LYS A 447 -23.83 -1.20 8.22
N ASP A 448 -24.08 -1.58 9.47
CA ASP A 448 -23.59 -0.88 10.66
C ASP A 448 -22.08 -1.07 10.89
N ASP A 449 -21.43 -1.99 10.16
CA ASP A 449 -20.00 -2.22 10.20
C ASP A 449 -19.25 -1.41 9.13
N PHE A 450 -19.94 -0.49 8.44
CA PHE A 450 -19.33 0.51 7.57
C PHE A 450 -19.25 1.87 8.26
N TYR A 451 -18.03 2.42 8.36
CA TYR A 451 -17.77 3.70 9.00
C TYR A 451 -17.09 4.69 8.06
N ILE A 452 -17.40 5.96 8.25
CA ILE A 452 -16.67 7.06 7.61
C ILE A 452 -15.45 7.40 8.46
N GLU A 453 -14.28 7.40 7.86
CA GLU A 453 -13.02 7.78 8.51
C GLU A 453 -12.70 9.23 8.19
N ILE A 454 -12.48 10.05 9.22
CA ILE A 454 -12.16 11.48 9.09
C ILE A 454 -10.71 11.69 9.56
N THR A 455 -9.86 12.20 8.67
CA THR A 455 -8.46 12.56 8.95
C THR A 455 -8.24 14.06 8.83
N ARG A 456 -7.33 14.62 9.63
CA ARG A 456 -7.03 16.07 9.66
C ARG A 456 -5.54 16.32 9.88
N HIS A 457 -4.77 16.20 8.82
CA HIS A 457 -3.34 16.53 8.76
C HIS A 457 -3.10 17.96 8.27
N GLY A 458 -4.15 18.74 7.98
CA GLY A 458 -4.04 20.13 7.51
C GLY A 458 -3.85 20.25 6.01
N LEU A 459 -4.33 19.26 5.23
CA LEU A 459 -4.32 19.29 3.78
C LEU A 459 -5.63 19.85 3.21
N GLU A 460 -5.56 20.63 2.15
CA GLU A 460 -6.75 21.18 1.46
C GLU A 460 -7.66 20.05 0.94
N GLU A 461 -7.07 18.96 0.44
CA GLU A 461 -7.78 17.79 -0.03
C GLU A 461 -8.62 17.13 1.08
N GLU A 462 -8.11 17.11 2.32
CA GLU A 462 -8.84 16.55 3.46
C GLU A 462 -9.99 17.45 3.87
N GLU A 463 -9.80 18.77 3.90
CA GLU A 463 -10.90 19.71 4.17
C GLU A 463 -12.06 19.47 3.20
N LYS A 464 -11.74 19.34 1.90
CA LYS A 464 -12.76 19.08 0.88
C LYS A 464 -13.42 17.72 1.04
N VAL A 465 -12.64 16.66 1.26
CA VAL A 465 -13.17 15.30 1.44
C VAL A 465 -14.04 15.24 2.69
N ASN A 466 -13.58 15.77 3.82
CA ASN A 466 -14.28 15.76 5.09
C ASN A 466 -15.61 16.51 5.03
N GLU A 467 -15.65 17.67 4.36
CA GLU A 467 -16.89 18.42 4.10
C GLU A 467 -17.96 17.51 3.45
N VAL A 468 -17.59 16.80 2.38
CA VAL A 468 -18.50 15.91 1.64
C VAL A 468 -18.85 14.67 2.47
N LEU A 469 -17.87 14.05 3.12
CA LEU A 469 -18.07 12.86 3.95
C LEU A 469 -19.00 13.14 5.13
N LEU A 470 -18.89 14.28 5.80
CA LEU A 470 -19.79 14.67 6.90
C LEU A 470 -21.22 14.92 6.40
N ARG A 471 -21.39 15.52 5.21
CA ARG A 471 -22.73 15.63 4.59
C ARG A 471 -23.32 14.26 4.27
N PHE A 472 -22.51 13.35 3.72
CA PHE A 472 -22.93 11.97 3.44
C PHE A 472 -23.26 11.21 4.72
N ALA A 473 -22.45 11.36 5.77
CA ALA A 473 -22.70 10.79 7.10
C ALA A 473 -24.07 11.21 7.62
N LYS A 474 -24.39 12.51 7.57
CA LYS A 474 -25.69 13.05 7.98
C LYS A 474 -26.83 12.57 7.07
N LYS A 475 -26.68 12.67 5.76
CA LYS A 475 -27.69 12.31 4.76
C LYS A 475 -28.09 10.84 4.84
N TYR A 476 -27.12 9.97 5.10
CA TYR A 476 -27.31 8.53 5.10
C TYR A 476 -27.23 7.91 6.49
N SER A 477 -27.14 8.69 7.56
CA SER A 477 -27.00 8.15 8.94
C SER A 477 -25.87 7.12 9.06
N ILE A 478 -24.70 7.42 8.49
CA ILE A 478 -23.50 6.60 8.62
C ILE A 478 -22.64 7.22 9.72
N LYS A 479 -22.18 6.40 10.67
CA LYS A 479 -21.30 6.88 11.75
C LYS A 479 -19.91 7.16 11.21
N TYR A 480 -19.24 8.13 11.82
CA TYR A 480 -17.89 8.50 11.48
C TYR A 480 -17.00 8.52 12.72
N PHE A 481 -15.70 8.36 12.53
CA PHE A 481 -14.72 8.39 13.61
C PHE A 481 -13.45 9.15 13.20
N ALA A 482 -12.74 9.68 14.21
CA ALA A 482 -11.48 10.37 14.05
C ALA A 482 -10.32 9.38 13.86
N SER A 483 -9.47 9.63 12.86
CA SER A 483 -8.28 8.85 12.56
C SER A 483 -7.10 9.76 12.24
N ASN A 484 -5.88 9.24 12.36
CA ASN A 484 -4.65 9.95 12.02
C ASN A 484 -3.69 9.13 11.13
N ASN A 485 -4.15 7.99 10.58
CA ASN A 485 -3.39 7.10 9.67
C ASN A 485 -1.87 7.12 9.91
N THR A 486 -1.42 6.52 11.01
CA THR A 486 -0.07 6.80 11.53
C THR A 486 1.01 5.97 10.85
N HIS A 487 2.18 6.56 10.62
CA HIS A 487 3.33 5.92 9.93
C HIS A 487 4.61 5.89 10.78
N TYR A 488 4.69 6.73 11.81
CA TYR A 488 5.83 6.84 12.73
C TYR A 488 5.33 7.20 14.14
N ILE A 489 6.11 6.92 15.20
CA ILE A 489 5.64 7.09 16.59
C ILE A 489 5.66 8.56 17.00
N ASN A 490 6.79 9.24 16.84
CA ASN A 490 6.97 10.63 17.27
C ASN A 490 6.98 11.57 16.08
N LYS A 491 6.54 12.82 16.28
CA LYS A 491 6.56 13.83 15.21
C LYS A 491 7.95 14.06 14.60
N ASP A 492 8.99 13.96 15.42
CA ASP A 492 10.40 14.13 15.00
C ASP A 492 10.92 12.98 14.11
N ASP A 493 10.22 11.84 14.09
CA ASP A 493 10.58 10.68 13.25
C ASP A 493 10.14 10.87 11.77
N ALA A 494 9.44 11.97 11.45
CA ALA A 494 8.91 12.23 10.12
C ALA A 494 9.99 12.29 9.04
N ASP A 495 11.18 12.80 9.38
CA ASP A 495 12.30 12.90 8.45
C ASP A 495 12.87 11.51 8.09
N ALA A 496 12.99 10.63 9.09
CA ALA A 496 13.42 9.24 8.89
C ALA A 496 12.41 8.45 8.06
N HIS A 497 11.11 8.71 8.27
CA HIS A 497 10.06 8.16 7.44
C HIS A 497 10.17 8.63 5.98
N ASP A 498 10.42 9.92 5.72
CA ASP A 498 10.63 10.43 4.36
C ASP A 498 11.86 9.79 3.68
N VAL A 499 12.95 9.59 4.43
CA VAL A 499 14.11 8.82 3.97
C VAL A 499 13.71 7.38 3.62
N LEU A 500 12.91 6.71 4.46
CA LEU A 500 12.44 5.35 4.21
C LEU A 500 11.62 5.24 2.91
N LEU A 501 10.74 6.22 2.64
CA LEU A 501 9.99 6.30 1.38
C LEU A 501 10.91 6.47 0.17
N CYS A 502 11.96 7.30 0.28
CA CYS A 502 12.96 7.43 -0.78
C CYS A 502 13.77 6.14 -0.99
N ILE A 503 14.00 5.35 0.07
CA ILE A 503 14.62 4.03 -0.05
C ILE A 503 13.72 3.09 -0.85
N LYS A 504 12.43 3.04 -0.52
CA LYS A 504 11.42 2.22 -1.20
C LYS A 504 11.34 2.51 -2.69
N ASP A 505 11.24 3.79 -3.05
CA ASP A 505 10.98 4.20 -4.43
C ASP A 505 12.27 4.36 -5.26
N GLY A 506 13.44 4.17 -4.63
CA GLY A 506 14.73 4.35 -5.30
C GLY A 506 15.09 5.80 -5.59
N GLU A 507 14.38 6.75 -4.99
CA GLU A 507 14.52 8.20 -5.21
C GLU A 507 15.53 8.86 -4.26
N ARG A 508 15.89 10.11 -4.58
CA ARG A 508 16.72 10.96 -3.72
C ARG A 508 15.85 11.94 -2.94
N LYS A 509 16.25 12.27 -1.71
CA LYS A 509 15.52 13.24 -0.87
C LYS A 509 15.49 14.64 -1.49
N SER A 510 16.53 14.99 -2.25
CA SER A 510 16.66 16.24 -3.01
C SER A 510 15.64 16.38 -4.15
N THR A 511 15.02 15.28 -4.60
CA THR A 511 13.92 15.31 -5.57
C THR A 511 12.68 15.91 -4.91
N PRO A 512 12.01 16.89 -5.53
CA PRO A 512 10.85 17.56 -4.93
C PRO A 512 9.66 16.59 -4.79
N ILE A 513 8.91 16.74 -3.70
CA ILE A 513 7.65 16.01 -3.47
C ILE A 513 6.60 16.52 -4.45
N GLY A 514 5.86 15.62 -5.09
CA GLY A 514 4.79 15.97 -6.03
C GLY A 514 4.31 14.78 -6.85
N ARG A 515 3.64 15.07 -7.98
CA ARG A 515 3.07 14.05 -8.86
C ARG A 515 3.63 14.16 -10.27
N GLY A 516 3.88 13.02 -10.90
CA GLY A 516 4.33 12.95 -12.29
C GLY A 516 5.84 13.03 -12.44
N ARG A 517 6.29 13.40 -13.64
CA ARG A 517 7.70 13.31 -14.02
C ARG A 517 8.54 14.37 -13.32
N GLY A 518 9.62 13.94 -12.66
CA GLY A 518 10.55 14.84 -11.96
C GLY A 518 10.18 15.11 -10.50
N PHE A 519 9.15 14.43 -9.99
CA PHE A 519 8.74 14.47 -8.59
C PHE A 519 8.81 13.08 -7.98
N ARG A 520 9.00 13.02 -6.65
CA ARG A 520 8.92 11.79 -5.86
C ARG A 520 7.68 11.78 -4.96
N PHE A 521 7.35 10.61 -4.46
CA PHE A 521 6.39 10.49 -3.36
C PHE A 521 7.01 10.95 -2.03
N GLY A 522 6.16 11.50 -1.17
CA GLY A 522 6.49 12.02 0.16
C GLY A 522 5.26 12.69 0.76
N PHE A 523 5.25 12.87 2.08
CA PHE A 523 4.16 13.56 2.77
C PHE A 523 4.43 15.08 2.79
N GLU A 524 3.39 15.88 2.60
CA GLU A 524 3.52 17.35 2.53
C GLU A 524 3.85 18.00 3.88
N ASN A 525 3.59 17.29 4.99
CA ASN A 525 3.86 17.74 6.35
C ASN A 525 4.15 16.55 7.29
N THR A 526 4.34 16.83 8.57
CA THR A 526 4.82 15.88 9.58
C THR A 526 3.73 15.32 10.50
N GLU A 527 2.45 15.45 10.16
CA GLU A 527 1.32 15.19 11.07
C GLU A 527 0.91 13.70 11.24
N TYR A 528 1.60 12.76 10.60
CA TYR A 528 1.27 11.32 10.55
C TYR A 528 1.89 10.50 11.69
N TYR A 529 2.10 11.13 12.85
CA TYR A 529 2.62 10.47 14.05
C TYR A 529 1.52 9.90 14.94
N PHE A 530 1.89 9.08 15.92
CA PHE A 530 0.96 8.52 16.90
C PHE A 530 0.57 9.58 17.94
N LYS A 531 -0.44 10.41 17.62
CA LYS A 531 -0.95 11.50 18.48
C LYS A 531 -1.53 10.98 19.81
N SER A 532 -1.36 11.73 20.89
CA SER A 532 -2.02 11.46 22.17
C SER A 532 -3.53 11.66 22.12
N GLN A 533 -4.26 11.10 23.09
CA GLN A 533 -5.70 11.31 23.21
C GLN A 533 -6.07 12.79 23.32
N LYS A 534 -5.25 13.59 24.02
CA LYS A 534 -5.49 15.02 24.20
C LYS A 534 -5.38 15.77 22.88
N GLU A 535 -4.35 15.48 22.08
CA GLU A 535 -4.17 16.09 20.76
C GLU A 535 -5.33 15.74 19.82
N MET A 536 -5.74 14.47 19.78
CA MET A 536 -6.86 14.04 18.94
C MET A 536 -8.19 14.67 19.37
N LYS A 537 -8.49 14.74 20.67
CA LYS A 537 -9.71 15.40 21.16
C LYS A 537 -9.72 16.89 20.83
N LEU A 538 -8.58 17.57 20.89
CA LEU A 538 -8.48 18.99 20.53
C LEU A 538 -8.66 19.20 19.03
N LEU A 539 -8.11 18.31 18.20
CA LEU A 539 -8.18 18.38 16.74
C LEU A 539 -9.61 18.16 16.20
N PHE A 540 -10.45 17.45 16.96
CA PHE A 540 -11.82 17.07 16.58
C PHE A 540 -12.88 17.66 17.53
N SER A 541 -12.57 18.72 18.27
CA SER A 541 -13.48 19.30 19.28
C SER A 541 -14.77 19.89 18.69
N ASP A 542 -14.75 20.27 17.42
CA ASP A 542 -15.89 20.76 16.63
C ASP A 542 -16.84 19.64 16.17
N ILE A 543 -16.38 18.39 16.16
CA ILE A 543 -17.18 17.20 15.78
C ILE A 543 -17.01 16.07 16.80
N PRO A 544 -17.53 16.24 18.04
CA PRO A 544 -17.28 15.31 19.15
C PRO A 544 -17.70 13.87 18.89
N ASP A 545 -18.73 13.65 18.04
CA ASP A 545 -19.17 12.32 17.63
C ASP A 545 -18.03 11.49 17.00
N ALA A 546 -17.04 12.14 16.35
CA ALA A 546 -15.87 11.46 15.80
C ALA A 546 -15.02 10.76 16.87
N ILE A 547 -15.01 11.28 18.09
CA ILE A 547 -14.34 10.67 19.24
C ILE A 547 -15.28 9.67 19.93
N ILE A 548 -16.55 10.02 20.12
CA ILE A 548 -17.52 9.21 20.86
C ILE A 548 -17.76 7.85 20.16
N ASN A 549 -17.90 7.85 18.83
CA ASN A 549 -18.19 6.65 18.04
C ASN A 549 -17.06 5.59 18.08
N ILE A 550 -15.84 5.95 18.48
CA ILE A 550 -14.72 5.00 18.62
C ILE A 550 -15.04 3.93 19.66
N SER A 551 -15.70 4.32 20.77
CA SER A 551 -16.08 3.39 21.84
C SER A 551 -17.00 2.27 21.34
N GLU A 552 -17.90 2.59 20.41
CA GLU A 552 -18.77 1.60 19.77
C GLU A 552 -17.99 0.63 18.89
N ILE A 553 -17.06 1.13 18.07
CA ILE A 553 -16.21 0.28 17.22
C ILE A 553 -15.42 -0.71 18.09
N ILE A 554 -14.83 -0.22 19.19
CA ILE A 554 -14.12 -1.05 20.15
C ILE A 554 -15.05 -2.10 20.77
N SER A 555 -16.28 -1.72 21.15
CA SER A 555 -17.24 -2.63 21.79
C SER A 555 -17.69 -3.79 20.89
N LYS A 556 -17.58 -3.63 19.56
CA LYS A 556 -17.85 -4.68 18.58
C LYS A 556 -16.70 -5.68 18.45
N CYS A 557 -15.53 -5.35 18.99
CA CYS A 557 -14.32 -6.16 18.88
C CYS A 557 -14.09 -7.00 20.13
N SER A 558 -13.58 -8.22 19.95
CA SER A 558 -13.25 -9.16 21.01
C SER A 558 -11.75 -9.46 21.02
N ASN A 559 -11.20 -9.75 22.20
CA ASN A 559 -9.82 -10.20 22.31
C ASN A 559 -9.72 -11.69 21.96
N TYR A 560 -8.76 -12.08 21.13
CA TYR A 560 -8.53 -13.47 20.73
C TYR A 560 -7.04 -13.76 20.57
N ARG A 561 -6.61 -14.96 20.98
CA ARG A 561 -5.21 -15.38 20.84
C ARG A 561 -5.00 -16.11 19.51
N LEU A 562 -3.84 -15.86 18.89
CA LEU A 562 -3.44 -16.47 17.61
C LEU A 562 -2.52 -17.68 17.77
N ALA A 563 -1.90 -17.85 18.94
CA ALA A 563 -1.18 -19.08 19.25
C ALA A 563 -2.15 -20.27 19.16
N SER A 564 -1.77 -21.26 18.36
CA SER A 564 -2.54 -22.48 18.13
C SER A 564 -1.89 -23.65 18.86
N GLU A 565 -2.69 -24.68 19.13
CA GLU A 565 -2.19 -25.98 19.58
C GLU A 565 -1.42 -26.66 18.44
N VAL A 566 -0.66 -27.71 18.76
CA VAL A 566 0.16 -28.43 17.77
C VAL A 566 -0.77 -29.11 16.76
N LEU A 567 -0.67 -28.69 15.50
CA LEU A 567 -1.40 -29.28 14.38
C LEU A 567 -0.45 -30.14 13.55
N LEU A 568 -0.73 -31.44 13.46
CA LEU A 568 0.02 -32.38 12.63
C LEU A 568 -0.84 -32.84 11.46
N PRO A 569 -0.28 -32.98 10.24
CA PRO A 569 -1.01 -33.55 9.12
C PRO A 569 -1.24 -35.05 9.35
N GLU A 570 -2.36 -35.56 8.85
CA GLU A 570 -2.66 -36.99 8.93
C GLU A 570 -1.81 -37.76 7.91
N PHE A 571 -1.18 -38.85 8.35
CA PHE A 571 -0.46 -39.74 7.46
C PHE A 571 -1.39 -40.85 6.95
N LYS A 572 -1.47 -41.05 5.64
CA LYS A 572 -2.27 -42.14 5.06
C LYS A 572 -1.60 -43.49 5.33
N ILE A 573 -2.17 -44.26 6.27
CA ILE A 573 -1.73 -45.62 6.60
C ILE A 573 -2.50 -46.70 5.80
N PRO A 574 -1.90 -47.89 5.55
CA PRO A 574 -2.59 -48.99 4.89
C PRO A 574 -3.82 -49.48 5.69
N GLU A 575 -4.86 -49.97 4.99
CA GLU A 575 -6.13 -50.38 5.60
C GLU A 575 -5.97 -51.46 6.69
N GLU A 576 -5.00 -52.37 6.53
CA GLU A 576 -4.74 -53.46 7.49
C GLU A 576 -4.23 -52.99 8.86
N PHE A 577 -3.73 -51.75 8.95
CA PHE A 577 -3.28 -51.16 10.21
C PHE A 577 -4.29 -50.21 10.83
N LYS A 578 -5.36 -49.84 10.11
CA LYS A 578 -6.37 -48.93 10.65
C LYS A 578 -7.15 -49.61 11.77
N ASP A 579 -7.38 -48.88 12.84
CA ASP A 579 -8.21 -49.35 13.94
C ASP A 579 -9.59 -48.67 13.88
N PRO A 580 -10.71 -49.42 13.97
CA PRO A 580 -12.05 -48.83 14.01
C PRO A 580 -12.23 -47.80 15.14
N LEU A 581 -11.52 -47.93 16.25
CA LEU A 581 -11.59 -46.98 17.37
C LEU A 581 -11.02 -45.60 17.02
N ASP A 582 -10.12 -45.51 16.02
CA ASP A 582 -9.61 -44.23 15.55
C ASP A 582 -10.71 -43.40 14.86
N LEU A 583 -11.76 -44.04 14.33
CA LEU A 583 -12.93 -43.34 13.75
C LEU A 583 -13.82 -42.69 14.82
N GLU A 584 -13.81 -43.23 16.04
CA GLU A 584 -14.53 -42.68 17.18
C GLU A 584 -13.72 -41.58 17.88
N ASN A 585 -12.38 -41.74 17.92
CA ASN A 585 -11.47 -40.73 18.45
C ASN A 585 -10.11 -40.75 17.74
N HIS A 586 -9.91 -39.81 16.81
CA HIS A 586 -8.67 -39.65 16.04
C HIS A 586 -7.43 -39.29 16.90
N GLU A 587 -7.60 -38.85 18.15
CA GLU A 587 -6.47 -38.57 19.05
C GLU A 587 -5.78 -39.83 19.56
N LEU A 588 -6.45 -41.00 19.49
CA LEU A 588 -5.89 -42.27 19.95
C LEU A 588 -4.72 -42.76 19.07
N LYS A 589 -4.76 -42.41 17.78
CA LYS A 589 -3.73 -42.73 16.77
C LYS A 589 -3.28 -44.19 16.81
N ILE A 590 -4.18 -45.14 17.08
CA ILE A 590 -3.85 -46.55 17.29
C ILE A 590 -3.28 -47.14 16.01
N GLY A 591 -3.89 -46.83 14.86
CA GLY A 591 -3.43 -47.32 13.57
C GLY A 591 -2.07 -46.76 13.16
N GLU A 592 -1.81 -45.48 13.40
CA GLU A 592 -0.48 -44.89 13.14
C GLU A 592 0.60 -45.54 14.02
N ASN A 593 0.29 -45.80 15.30
CA ASN A 593 1.20 -46.50 16.21
C ASN A 593 1.47 -47.94 15.75
N ASN A 594 0.44 -48.67 15.32
CA ASN A 594 0.57 -50.04 14.81
C ASN A 594 1.44 -50.09 13.55
N TYR A 595 1.22 -49.16 12.63
CA TYR A 595 1.99 -49.08 11.40
C TYR A 595 3.44 -48.65 11.66
N LEU A 596 3.68 -47.67 12.54
CA LEU A 596 5.03 -47.27 12.95
C LEU A 596 5.78 -48.43 13.60
N LYS A 597 5.13 -49.19 14.48
CA LYS A 597 5.70 -50.40 15.10
C LYS A 597 6.08 -51.44 14.05
N HIS A 598 5.19 -51.71 13.10
CA HIS A 598 5.47 -52.64 12.00
C HIS A 598 6.70 -52.21 11.20
N LEU A 599 6.74 -50.96 10.73
CA LEU A 599 7.89 -50.42 9.97
C LEU A 599 9.19 -50.46 10.79
N THR A 600 9.12 -50.17 12.08
CA THR A 600 10.29 -50.19 12.96
C THR A 600 10.89 -51.60 13.04
N TYR A 601 10.06 -52.63 13.24
CA TYR A 601 10.54 -54.01 13.32
C TYR A 601 11.01 -54.57 11.97
N GLU A 602 10.36 -54.23 10.87
CA GLU A 602 10.85 -54.59 9.53
C GLU A 602 12.20 -53.91 9.23
N GLY A 603 12.34 -52.63 9.59
CA GLY A 603 13.60 -51.91 9.52
C GLY A 603 14.70 -52.50 10.40
N ALA A 604 14.36 -52.91 11.63
CA ALA A 604 15.30 -53.54 12.56
C ALA A 604 15.87 -54.85 11.99
N LYS A 605 15.05 -55.68 11.34
CA LYS A 605 15.50 -56.92 10.66
C LYS A 605 16.50 -56.65 9.53
N LEU A 606 16.40 -55.49 8.87
CA LEU A 606 17.30 -55.10 7.78
C LEU A 606 18.59 -54.45 8.28
N ARG A 607 18.52 -53.73 9.40
CA ARG A 607 19.61 -52.91 9.95
C ARG A 607 20.50 -53.64 10.96
N TYR A 608 19.91 -54.59 11.69
CA TYR A 608 20.60 -55.41 12.69
C TYR A 608 20.71 -56.85 12.20
N ASN A 609 21.90 -57.44 12.33
CA ASN A 609 22.12 -58.85 11.97
C ASN A 609 21.27 -59.80 12.83
N GLU A 610 21.15 -59.48 14.13
CA GLU A 610 20.33 -60.19 15.11
C GLU A 610 19.68 -59.16 16.05
N ILE A 611 18.39 -59.33 16.33
CA ILE A 611 17.66 -58.48 17.28
C ILE A 611 17.82 -59.08 18.68
N THR A 612 18.83 -58.61 19.42
CA THR A 612 19.07 -59.01 20.81
C THR A 612 18.00 -58.46 21.76
N ASP A 613 17.93 -58.99 22.98
CA ASP A 613 17.01 -58.49 24.01
C ASP A 613 17.23 -56.99 24.29
N GLU A 614 18.48 -56.50 24.31
CA GLU A 614 18.82 -55.08 24.49
C GLU A 614 18.24 -54.20 23.38
N ILE A 615 18.36 -54.62 22.12
CA ILE A 615 17.82 -53.89 20.97
C ILE A 615 16.29 -53.86 21.04
N LYS A 616 15.68 -55.00 21.36
CA LYS A 616 14.23 -55.12 21.48
C LYS A 616 13.68 -54.25 22.61
N GLU A 617 14.30 -54.29 23.78
CA GLU A 617 13.93 -53.45 24.93
C GLU A 617 14.03 -51.96 24.58
N ARG A 618 15.09 -51.54 23.89
CA ARG A 618 15.24 -50.14 23.44
C ARG A 618 14.15 -49.74 22.45
N ILE A 619 13.88 -50.56 21.44
CA ILE A 619 12.83 -50.28 20.43
C ILE A 619 11.44 -50.18 21.10
N ASP A 620 11.09 -51.15 21.94
CA ASP A 620 9.78 -51.17 22.61
C ASP A 620 9.63 -50.00 23.59
N PHE A 621 10.69 -49.63 24.31
CA PHE A 621 10.71 -48.44 25.17
C PHE A 621 10.44 -47.16 24.38
N GLU A 622 11.16 -46.93 23.27
CA GLU A 622 10.95 -45.75 22.43
C GLU A 622 9.53 -45.70 21.84
N LEU A 623 9.01 -46.84 21.37
CA LEU A 623 7.67 -46.93 20.77
C LEU A 623 6.58 -46.58 21.78
N GLU A 624 6.71 -47.04 23.03
CA GLU A 624 5.77 -46.69 24.09
C GLU A 624 5.82 -45.20 24.44
N ILE A 625 6.99 -44.55 24.38
CA ILE A 625 7.08 -43.10 24.61
C ILE A 625 6.50 -42.31 23.42
N VAL A 626 6.76 -42.73 22.17
CA VAL A 626 6.16 -42.09 20.99
C VAL A 626 4.64 -42.20 21.02
N LYS A 627 4.12 -43.36 21.44
CA LYS A 627 2.69 -43.59 21.66
C LYS A 627 2.11 -42.64 22.71
N LYS A 628 2.78 -42.50 23.87
CA LYS A 628 2.35 -41.59 24.96
C LYS A 628 2.40 -40.12 24.58
N THR A 629 3.38 -39.72 23.77
CA THR A 629 3.55 -38.32 23.34
C THR A 629 2.67 -37.94 22.15
N GLY A 630 2.06 -38.92 21.46
CA GLY A 630 1.07 -38.66 20.41
C GLY A 630 1.68 -38.25 19.07
N TYR A 631 2.94 -38.60 18.80
CA TYR A 631 3.67 -38.22 17.57
C TYR A 631 3.98 -39.35 16.58
N PRO A 632 3.23 -40.48 16.47
CA PRO A 632 3.55 -41.52 15.51
C PRO A 632 3.44 -41.04 14.06
N GLY A 633 2.40 -40.28 13.71
CA GLY A 633 2.26 -39.65 12.39
C GLY A 633 3.44 -38.77 11.98
N TYR A 634 4.05 -38.04 12.93
CA TYR A 634 5.23 -37.21 12.63
C TYR A 634 6.43 -38.04 12.16
N PHE A 635 6.70 -39.18 12.82
CA PHE A 635 7.73 -40.13 12.36
C PHE A 635 7.41 -40.71 10.99
N LEU A 636 6.15 -41.08 10.74
CA LEU A 636 5.71 -41.64 9.45
C LEU A 636 5.89 -40.65 8.31
N ILE A 637 5.53 -39.37 8.53
CA ILE A 637 5.72 -38.29 7.55
C ILE A 637 7.20 -38.14 7.20
N VAL A 638 8.07 -38.05 8.20
CA VAL A 638 9.52 -37.84 7.97
C VAL A 638 10.16 -39.05 7.31
N GLN A 639 9.83 -40.26 7.77
CA GLN A 639 10.28 -41.51 7.17
C GLN A 639 9.93 -41.58 5.69
N ASP A 640 8.71 -41.19 5.35
CA ASP A 640 8.17 -41.30 4.01
C ASP A 640 8.93 -40.44 2.99
N PHE A 641 9.13 -39.14 3.26
CA PHE A 641 9.89 -38.32 2.33
C PHE A 641 11.39 -38.63 2.35
N CYS A 642 11.94 -39.17 3.45
CA CYS A 642 13.31 -39.71 3.46
C CYS A 642 13.45 -40.95 2.58
N LYS A 643 12.43 -41.82 2.54
CA LYS A 643 12.39 -42.97 1.65
C LYS A 643 12.22 -42.52 0.20
N ALA A 644 11.23 -41.68 -0.08
CA ALA A 644 10.98 -41.14 -1.42
C ALA A 644 12.20 -40.41 -1.98
N ALA A 645 12.93 -39.65 -1.15
CA ALA A 645 14.19 -39.03 -1.54
C ALA A 645 15.20 -40.06 -2.06
N ARG A 646 15.44 -41.14 -1.33
CA ARG A 646 16.36 -42.22 -1.75
C ARG A 646 15.88 -42.93 -3.01
N ASP A 647 14.57 -43.17 -3.13
CA ASP A 647 13.96 -43.78 -4.32
C ASP A 647 14.09 -42.87 -5.56
N MET A 648 14.18 -41.56 -5.37
CA MET A 648 14.42 -40.53 -6.40
C MET A 648 15.92 -40.23 -6.65
N ASP A 649 16.82 -41.06 -6.10
CA ASP A 649 18.27 -40.87 -6.18
C ASP A 649 18.77 -39.54 -5.56
N VAL A 650 18.05 -39.06 -4.53
CA VAL A 650 18.44 -37.91 -3.70
C VAL A 650 19.19 -38.41 -2.47
N SER A 651 20.38 -37.86 -2.25
CA SER A 651 21.20 -38.21 -1.10
C SER A 651 20.60 -37.64 0.18
N VAL A 652 20.40 -38.51 1.17
CA VAL A 652 19.90 -38.13 2.50
C VAL A 652 21.04 -38.25 3.50
N GLY A 653 21.27 -37.18 4.26
CA GLY A 653 22.31 -37.15 5.30
C GLY A 653 22.12 -38.23 6.37
N PRO A 654 23.16 -38.52 7.17
CA PRO A 654 23.10 -39.56 8.19
C PRO A 654 22.18 -39.23 9.38
N GLY A 655 21.59 -38.04 9.42
CA GLY A 655 20.81 -37.49 10.52
C GLY A 655 21.62 -36.47 11.33
N ARG A 656 20.95 -35.41 11.80
CA ARG A 656 21.54 -34.34 12.60
C ARG A 656 20.71 -34.05 13.85
N GLY A 657 21.31 -33.33 14.79
CA GLY A 657 20.65 -32.97 16.04
C GLY A 657 20.35 -34.18 16.93
N SER A 658 19.30 -34.09 17.73
CA SER A 658 18.95 -35.13 18.70
C SER A 658 18.28 -36.35 18.06
N ALA A 659 17.70 -36.23 16.86
CA ALA A 659 17.03 -37.34 16.16
C ALA A 659 17.92 -38.58 15.97
N ALA A 660 19.24 -38.41 15.88
CA ALA A 660 20.20 -39.51 15.79
C ALA A 660 20.25 -40.41 17.03
N GLY A 661 19.67 -39.99 18.17
CA GLY A 661 19.57 -40.79 19.39
C GLY A 661 18.42 -41.80 19.43
N SER A 662 17.55 -41.83 18.41
CA SER A 662 16.39 -42.73 18.35
C SER A 662 16.65 -43.99 17.53
N ALA A 663 16.44 -45.15 18.15
CA ALA A 663 16.47 -46.45 17.50
C ALA A 663 15.33 -46.60 16.48
N ILE A 664 14.15 -46.03 16.76
CA ILE A 664 13.05 -45.96 15.79
C ILE A 664 13.50 -45.23 14.52
N ALA A 665 14.06 -44.03 14.68
CA ALA A 665 14.50 -43.20 13.56
C ALA A 665 15.58 -43.90 12.70
N TYR A 666 16.49 -44.65 13.33
CA TYR A 666 17.49 -45.46 12.63
C TYR A 666 16.85 -46.63 11.87
N CYS A 667 15.96 -47.40 12.51
CA CYS A 667 15.32 -48.57 11.92
C CYS A 667 14.51 -48.22 10.69
N ILE A 668 13.69 -47.16 10.76
CA ILE A 668 12.84 -46.74 9.64
C ILE A 668 13.57 -45.84 8.62
N GLY A 669 14.87 -45.60 8.81
CA GLY A 669 15.71 -44.89 7.86
C GLY A 669 15.49 -43.37 7.82
N ILE A 670 15.05 -42.77 8.92
CA ILE A 670 15.14 -41.31 9.11
C ILE A 670 16.62 -40.93 9.34
N THR A 671 17.31 -41.68 10.19
CA THR A 671 18.75 -41.54 10.44
C THR A 671 19.52 -42.75 9.92
N ASN A 672 20.83 -42.62 9.81
CA ASN A 672 21.73 -43.67 9.34
C ASN A 672 22.86 -43.98 10.34
N VAL A 673 22.71 -43.51 11.59
CA VAL A 673 23.65 -43.73 12.70
C VAL A 673 22.98 -44.64 13.72
N ASP A 674 23.65 -45.74 14.08
CA ASP A 674 23.14 -46.70 15.06
C ASP A 674 23.27 -46.15 16.50
N PRO A 675 22.16 -45.78 17.16
CA PRO A 675 22.22 -45.14 18.47
C PRO A 675 22.67 -46.10 19.58
N ILE A 676 22.44 -47.40 19.44
CA ILE A 676 22.78 -48.39 20.47
C ILE A 676 24.30 -48.61 20.45
N LYS A 677 24.88 -48.83 19.26
CA LYS A 677 26.33 -48.99 19.08
C LYS A 677 27.14 -47.81 19.61
N TYR A 678 26.65 -46.58 19.40
CA TYR A 678 27.34 -45.35 19.80
C TYR A 678 26.85 -44.78 21.15
N ASN A 679 26.00 -45.51 21.87
CA ASN A 679 25.43 -45.13 23.15
C ASN A 679 24.80 -43.72 23.15
N LEU A 680 24.03 -43.43 22.10
CA LEU A 680 23.28 -42.18 21.97
C LEU A 680 21.97 -42.26 22.75
N LEU A 681 21.63 -41.17 23.44
CA LEU A 681 20.50 -41.10 24.38
C LEU A 681 19.21 -40.69 23.67
N PHE A 682 18.15 -41.48 23.81
CA PHE A 682 16.83 -41.17 23.26
C PHE A 682 16.14 -40.02 24.00
N GLU A 683 16.36 -39.91 25.30
CA GLU A 683 15.72 -38.91 26.18
C GLU A 683 16.15 -37.48 25.84
N ARG A 684 17.29 -37.33 25.16
CA ARG A 684 17.74 -36.05 24.61
C ARG A 684 16.93 -35.64 23.39
N PHE A 685 16.37 -36.60 22.66
CA PHE A 685 15.47 -36.37 21.55
C PHE A 685 14.04 -36.14 22.03
N LEU A 686 13.53 -37.04 22.85
CA LEU A 686 12.16 -37.00 23.31
C LEU A 686 12.10 -37.34 24.79
N ASN A 687 11.79 -36.34 25.61
CA ASN A 687 11.77 -36.47 27.05
C ASN A 687 10.38 -36.93 27.53
N PRO A 688 10.27 -38.06 28.26
CA PRO A 688 8.99 -38.56 28.76
C PRO A 688 8.32 -37.65 29.80
N ASP A 689 9.10 -36.87 30.56
CA ASP A 689 8.59 -35.98 31.62
C ASP A 689 8.14 -34.61 31.06
N ARG A 690 8.49 -34.31 29.80
CA ARG A 690 8.15 -33.05 29.12
C ARG A 690 7.70 -33.31 27.70
N VAL A 691 6.40 -33.50 27.52
CA VAL A 691 5.77 -33.63 26.21
C VAL A 691 5.96 -32.31 25.45
N SER A 692 6.85 -32.32 24.47
CA SER A 692 7.10 -31.22 23.54
C SER A 692 7.32 -31.81 22.15
N LEU A 693 6.93 -31.06 21.12
CA LEU A 693 7.10 -31.54 19.74
C LEU A 693 8.60 -31.71 19.44
N PRO A 694 9.06 -32.92 19.06
CA PRO A 694 10.46 -33.12 18.70
C PRO A 694 10.78 -32.42 17.38
N ASP A 695 12.02 -31.96 17.24
CA ASP A 695 12.51 -31.34 16.01
C ASP A 695 13.35 -32.36 15.22
N ILE A 696 12.91 -32.74 14.03
CA ILE A 696 13.62 -33.65 13.12
C ILE A 696 14.06 -32.88 11.87
N ASP A 697 15.31 -32.40 11.91
CA ASP A 697 15.99 -31.80 10.76
C ASP A 697 16.59 -32.89 9.86
N ILE A 698 16.31 -32.81 8.55
CA ILE A 698 16.87 -33.71 7.53
C ILE A 698 17.70 -32.91 6.54
N ASP A 699 18.92 -33.38 6.29
CA ASP A 699 19.81 -32.83 5.26
C ASP A 699 19.63 -33.60 3.95
N PHE A 700 19.40 -32.87 2.86
CA PHE A 700 19.36 -33.40 1.49
C PHE A 700 20.49 -32.75 0.68
N ASP A 701 20.94 -33.40 -0.39
CA ASP A 701 21.80 -32.70 -1.36
C ASP A 701 21.05 -31.52 -2.00
N ASP A 702 21.81 -30.48 -2.37
CA ASP A 702 21.25 -29.19 -2.79
C ASP A 702 20.44 -29.30 -4.10
N GLU A 703 20.88 -30.15 -5.04
CA GLU A 703 20.20 -30.36 -6.32
C GLU A 703 18.91 -31.18 -6.18
N GLY A 704 18.90 -32.18 -5.31
CA GLY A 704 17.79 -33.10 -5.09
C GLY A 704 16.71 -32.57 -4.17
N ARG A 705 17.02 -31.59 -3.31
CA ARG A 705 16.07 -31.01 -2.36
C ARG A 705 14.78 -30.48 -2.99
N GLY A 706 14.88 -29.84 -4.16
CA GLY A 706 13.71 -29.34 -4.88
C GLY A 706 12.72 -30.45 -5.24
N LYS A 707 13.23 -31.64 -5.59
CA LYS A 707 12.40 -32.82 -5.89
C LYS A 707 11.67 -33.32 -4.65
N VAL A 708 12.31 -33.30 -3.49
CA VAL A 708 11.69 -33.72 -2.22
C VAL A 708 10.56 -32.76 -1.83
N ILE A 709 10.76 -31.45 -1.95
CA ILE A 709 9.70 -30.46 -1.71
C ILE A 709 8.53 -30.70 -2.67
N GLN A 710 8.81 -30.94 -3.95
CA GLN A 710 7.79 -31.22 -4.95
C GLN A 710 7.01 -32.51 -4.63
N TYR A 711 7.68 -33.57 -4.19
CA TYR A 711 7.03 -34.81 -3.71
C TYR A 711 6.07 -34.53 -2.54
N VAL A 712 6.51 -33.72 -1.56
CA VAL A 712 5.67 -33.32 -0.42
C VAL A 712 4.45 -32.52 -0.90
N ILE A 713 4.63 -31.59 -1.86
CA ILE A 713 3.53 -30.83 -2.47
C ILE A 713 2.52 -31.74 -3.18
N GLU A 714 3.00 -32.74 -3.93
CA GLU A 714 2.14 -33.68 -4.65
C GLU A 714 1.39 -34.63 -3.70
N LYS A 715 2.03 -35.03 -2.60
CA LYS A 715 1.45 -35.94 -1.61
C LYS A 715 0.38 -35.29 -0.74
N TYR A 716 0.65 -34.09 -0.22
CA TYR A 716 -0.25 -33.39 0.70
C TYR A 716 -1.11 -32.32 0.04
N GLY A 717 -0.77 -31.89 -1.18
CA GLY A 717 -1.49 -30.88 -1.93
C GLY A 717 -0.87 -29.48 -1.80
N SER A 718 -0.89 -28.72 -2.90
CA SER A 718 -0.28 -27.38 -2.98
C SER A 718 -0.90 -26.34 -2.07
N SER A 719 -2.13 -26.55 -1.60
CA SER A 719 -2.78 -25.68 -0.62
C SER A 719 -2.36 -25.96 0.82
N GLN A 720 -1.69 -27.08 1.11
CA GLN A 720 -1.31 -27.51 2.46
C GLN A 720 0.18 -27.35 2.75
N VAL A 721 0.97 -27.05 1.73
CA VAL A 721 2.43 -26.99 1.82
C VAL A 721 2.91 -25.60 1.42
N ALA A 722 3.67 -24.94 2.29
CA ALA A 722 4.29 -23.66 2.00
C ALA A 722 5.66 -23.54 2.66
N GLN A 723 6.53 -22.71 2.09
CA GLN A 723 7.81 -22.39 2.72
C GLN A 723 7.66 -21.27 3.73
N ILE A 724 8.44 -21.31 4.80
CA ILE A 724 8.42 -20.28 5.85
C ILE A 724 8.97 -18.96 5.29
N ILE A 725 8.33 -17.84 5.62
CA ILE A 725 8.80 -16.50 5.24
C ILE A 725 10.02 -16.09 6.08
N THR A 726 10.96 -15.36 5.49
CA THR A 726 12.01 -14.64 6.21
C THR A 726 11.83 -13.13 6.07
N TYR A 727 12.15 -12.41 7.14
CA TYR A 727 12.06 -10.96 7.19
C TYR A 727 13.47 -10.36 7.11
N GLY A 728 13.80 -9.72 5.98
CA GLY A 728 15.06 -9.01 5.82
C GLY A 728 14.97 -7.62 6.45
N THR A 729 15.54 -7.46 7.63
CA THR A 729 15.58 -6.16 8.33
C THR A 729 16.78 -5.32 7.91
N MET A 730 16.63 -3.99 7.92
CA MET A 730 17.73 -3.06 7.71
C MET A 730 18.75 -3.16 8.86
N ALA A 731 19.91 -3.77 8.60
CA ALA A 731 21.03 -3.83 9.53
C ALA A 731 21.83 -2.52 9.51
N ALA A 732 22.55 -2.21 10.59
CA ALA A 732 23.35 -0.99 10.78
C ALA A 732 24.14 -0.54 9.52
N LYS A 733 24.93 -1.44 8.92
CA LYS A 733 25.74 -1.15 7.73
C LYS A 733 24.90 -0.84 6.49
N SER A 734 23.82 -1.60 6.26
CA SER A 734 22.90 -1.34 5.14
C SER A 734 22.13 -0.03 5.35
N SER A 735 21.71 0.27 6.58
CA SER A 735 21.02 1.52 6.89
C SER A 735 21.88 2.74 6.54
N ILE A 736 23.16 2.74 6.92
CA ILE A 736 24.08 3.83 6.54
C ILE A 736 24.23 3.92 5.01
N ARG A 737 24.33 2.78 4.31
CA ARG A 737 24.48 2.77 2.84
C ARG A 737 23.25 3.30 2.11
N ASP A 738 22.06 2.85 2.51
CA ASP A 738 20.81 3.27 1.88
C ASP A 738 20.51 4.75 2.18
N THR A 739 20.70 5.18 3.43
CA THR A 739 20.54 6.58 3.83
C THR A 739 21.57 7.46 3.13
N GLY A 740 22.83 7.05 3.05
CA GLY A 740 23.88 7.77 2.32
C GLY A 740 23.52 7.99 0.85
N ARG A 741 22.97 6.96 0.18
CA ARG A 741 22.46 7.08 -1.19
C ARG A 741 21.32 8.10 -1.31
N VAL A 742 20.34 8.04 -0.42
CA VAL A 742 19.14 8.90 -0.45
C VAL A 742 19.48 10.37 -0.16
N LEU A 743 20.44 10.61 0.74
CA LEU A 743 20.89 11.94 1.13
C LEU A 743 21.99 12.51 0.21
N ASP A 744 22.33 11.83 -0.89
CA ASP A 744 23.37 12.27 -1.84
C ASP A 744 24.80 12.30 -1.27
N LEU A 745 25.11 11.48 -0.26
CA LEU A 745 26.48 11.28 0.22
C LEU A 745 27.30 10.48 -0.81
N PRO A 746 28.49 10.94 -1.24
CA PRO A 746 29.33 10.20 -2.18
C PRO A 746 29.58 8.75 -1.75
N LEU A 747 29.51 7.81 -2.70
CA LEU A 747 29.67 6.37 -2.44
C LEU A 747 30.94 6.02 -1.65
N PRO A 748 32.14 6.62 -1.92
CA PRO A 748 33.34 6.32 -1.13
C PRO A 748 33.20 6.73 0.34
N GLN A 749 32.55 7.86 0.63
CA GLN A 749 32.33 8.34 1.99
C GLN A 749 31.29 7.47 2.70
N THR A 750 30.21 7.12 2.00
CA THR A 750 29.17 6.22 2.51
C THR A 750 29.74 4.85 2.90
N ASP A 751 30.57 4.25 2.04
CA ASP A 751 31.19 2.95 2.33
C ASP A 751 32.21 3.04 3.48
N ARG A 752 32.94 4.15 3.59
CA ARG A 752 33.81 4.44 4.74
C ARG A 752 33.01 4.44 6.04
N LEU A 753 31.90 5.19 6.12
CA LEU A 753 31.04 5.22 7.31
C LEU A 753 30.47 3.84 7.65
N ALA A 754 30.00 3.09 6.65
CA ALA A 754 29.46 1.76 6.87
C ALA A 754 30.51 0.76 7.41
N LYS A 755 31.79 0.94 7.07
CA LYS A 755 32.90 0.11 7.59
C LYS A 755 33.28 0.44 9.03
N LEU A 756 32.94 1.63 9.55
CA LEU A 756 33.15 1.99 10.95
C LEU A 756 32.23 1.25 11.92
N VAL A 757 31.12 0.70 11.41
CA VAL A 757 30.10 0.06 12.24
C VAL A 757 30.62 -1.24 12.87
N PRO A 758 30.67 -1.35 14.21
CA PRO A 758 30.99 -2.60 14.90
C PRO A 758 29.83 -3.60 14.78
N ASP A 759 29.99 -4.84 15.24
CA ASP A 759 28.94 -5.87 15.16
C ASP A 759 27.84 -5.70 16.22
N VAL A 760 27.29 -4.47 16.30
CA VAL A 760 26.27 -4.04 17.26
C VAL A 760 25.28 -3.11 16.53
N LYS A 761 24.00 -3.15 16.95
CA LYS A 761 22.97 -2.22 16.46
C LYS A 761 23.33 -0.77 16.78
N LEU A 762 23.05 0.15 15.85
CA LEU A 762 23.29 1.60 16.01
C LEU A 762 22.57 2.14 17.25
N ASN A 763 21.28 1.81 17.44
CA ASN A 763 20.52 2.27 18.60
C ASN A 763 21.15 1.84 19.93
N LYS A 764 21.68 0.62 19.99
CA LYS A 764 22.35 0.09 21.18
C LYS A 764 23.70 0.77 21.38
N LEU A 765 24.51 0.87 20.33
CA LEU A 765 25.82 1.51 20.36
C LEU A 765 25.74 2.96 20.88
N PHE A 766 24.78 3.74 20.38
CA PHE A 766 24.62 5.14 20.76
C PHE A 766 23.92 5.35 22.11
N SER A 767 23.41 4.28 22.74
CA SER A 767 22.85 4.32 24.10
C SER A 767 23.87 3.96 25.18
N TRP A 768 25.04 3.45 24.78
CA TRP A 768 26.07 2.98 25.70
C TRP A 768 26.86 4.11 26.33
N SER A 769 27.23 3.93 27.61
CA SER A 769 28.25 4.76 28.24
C SER A 769 29.63 4.47 27.66
N LYS A 770 30.62 5.35 27.90
CA LYS A 770 32.01 5.10 27.47
C LYS A 770 32.60 3.81 28.05
N GLU A 771 32.16 3.41 29.25
CA GLU A 771 32.58 2.17 29.90
C GLU A 771 31.96 0.93 29.25
N ASP A 772 30.70 1.02 28.82
CA ASP A 772 30.01 -0.05 28.10
C ASP A 772 30.64 -0.30 26.73
N VAL A 773 31.00 0.76 26.00
CA VAL A 773 31.68 0.65 24.69
C VAL A 773 33.02 -0.06 24.85
N LYS A 774 33.80 0.26 25.89
CA LYS A 774 35.10 -0.35 26.16
C LYS A 774 35.03 -1.81 26.60
N SER A 775 33.99 -2.19 27.33
CA SER A 775 33.84 -3.55 27.85
C SER A 775 33.22 -4.52 26.85
N ASN A 776 32.40 -4.03 25.91
CA ASN A 776 31.66 -4.89 24.97
C ASN A 776 32.28 -5.00 23.58
N LEU A 777 33.32 -4.23 23.25
CA LEU A 777 33.95 -4.22 21.93
C LEU A 777 35.44 -4.59 22.00
N SER A 778 35.94 -5.21 20.92
CA SER A 778 37.37 -5.46 20.75
C SER A 778 38.15 -4.15 20.50
N ASN A 779 39.46 -4.14 20.76
CA ASN A 779 40.31 -2.95 20.54
C ASN A 779 40.23 -2.39 19.11
N ASP A 780 40.12 -3.27 18.10
CA ASP A 780 40.00 -2.86 16.69
C ASP A 780 38.63 -2.23 16.38
N GLN A 781 37.57 -2.71 17.02
CA GLN A 781 36.22 -2.15 16.89
C GLN A 781 36.03 -0.87 17.71
N LEU A 782 36.74 -0.73 18.82
CA LEU A 782 36.67 0.41 19.72
C LEU A 782 36.98 1.73 19.01
N LYS A 783 38.10 1.78 18.27
CA LYS A 783 38.51 2.99 17.54
C LYS A 783 37.46 3.41 16.51
N ASN A 784 36.91 2.43 15.78
CA ASN A 784 35.88 2.68 14.77
C ASN A 784 34.55 3.14 15.39
N ALA A 785 34.17 2.54 16.52
CA ALA A 785 32.99 2.91 17.28
C ALA A 785 33.09 4.35 17.85
N GLU A 786 34.26 4.71 18.40
CA GLU A 786 34.52 6.07 18.88
C GLU A 786 34.45 7.10 17.74
N GLU A 787 35.04 6.80 16.57
CA GLU A 787 34.91 7.66 15.38
C GLU A 787 33.44 7.81 14.95
N LEU A 788 32.68 6.71 14.93
CA LEU A 788 31.27 6.73 14.53
C LEU A 788 30.40 7.53 15.51
N ILE A 789 30.68 7.45 16.82
CA ILE A 789 30.00 8.23 17.86
C ILE A 789 30.30 9.72 17.69
N LEU A 790 31.56 10.09 17.47
CA LEU A 790 31.93 11.49 17.21
C LEU A 790 31.22 12.04 15.97
N LYS A 791 31.15 11.23 14.91
CA LYS A 791 30.46 11.59 13.66
C LYS A 791 28.96 11.81 13.83
N LEU A 792 28.31 11.14 14.78
CA LEU A 792 26.88 11.35 15.08
C LEU A 792 26.61 12.79 15.55
N GLU A 793 27.53 13.38 16.33
CA GLU A 793 27.44 14.73 16.89
C GLU A 793 27.90 15.81 15.90
N GLU A 794 28.60 15.45 14.82
CA GLU A 794 29.05 16.40 13.81
C GLU A 794 27.86 17.03 13.06
N GLU A 795 27.96 18.35 12.87
CA GLU A 795 27.11 19.09 11.94
C GLU A 795 27.59 18.82 10.50
N GLY A 796 26.75 18.16 9.70
CA GLY A 796 27.07 17.83 8.32
C GLY A 796 26.31 16.62 7.79
N ILE A 797 26.54 16.32 6.51
CA ILE A 797 25.87 15.23 5.80
C ILE A 797 26.24 13.85 6.33
N GLU A 798 27.49 13.63 6.77
CA GLU A 798 27.91 12.35 7.38
C GLU A 798 27.16 12.09 8.69
N GLY A 799 27.09 13.09 9.57
CA GLY A 799 26.34 13.00 10.83
C GLY A 799 24.84 12.82 10.61
N GLU A 800 24.27 13.51 9.62
CA GLU A 800 22.86 13.35 9.23
C GLU A 800 22.56 11.93 8.74
N VAL A 801 23.43 11.36 7.90
CA VAL A 801 23.31 9.97 7.46
C VAL A 801 23.28 9.02 8.64
N ILE A 802 24.12 9.22 9.66
CA ILE A 802 24.16 8.35 10.84
C ILE A 802 22.90 8.51 11.70
N ARG A 803 22.44 9.75 11.94
CA ARG A 803 21.20 10.03 12.70
C ARG A 803 19.97 9.40 12.04
N GLN A 804 19.82 9.57 10.73
CA GLN A 804 18.72 8.96 9.99
C GLN A 804 18.87 7.43 9.89
N ALA A 805 20.08 6.90 9.68
CA ALA A 805 20.35 5.45 9.66
C ALA A 805 20.00 4.77 10.99
N LYS A 806 20.22 5.44 12.12
CA LYS A 806 19.83 4.98 13.47
C LYS A 806 18.32 4.79 13.60
N LEU A 807 17.52 5.69 13.01
CA LEU A 807 16.05 5.65 13.09
C LEU A 807 15.44 4.61 12.14
N VAL A 808 16.03 4.40 10.95
CA VAL A 808 15.54 3.39 10.00
C VAL A 808 16.06 1.98 10.26
N GLU A 809 17.12 1.81 11.07
CA GLU A 809 17.62 0.51 11.49
C GLU A 809 16.53 -0.35 12.14
N GLY A 810 16.44 -1.61 11.70
CA GLY A 810 15.41 -2.54 12.17
C GLY A 810 14.09 -2.48 11.39
N SER A 811 13.90 -1.48 10.52
CA SER A 811 12.78 -1.46 9.58
C SER A 811 12.84 -2.66 8.63
N LEU A 812 11.67 -3.15 8.20
CA LEU A 812 11.59 -4.26 7.26
C LEU A 812 11.93 -3.78 5.85
N ARG A 813 12.98 -4.36 5.25
CA ARG A 813 13.46 -4.03 3.90
C ARG A 813 12.79 -4.86 2.83
N ASN A 814 12.69 -6.17 3.07
CA ASN A 814 12.09 -7.11 2.13
C ASN A 814 11.63 -8.38 2.86
N THR A 815 10.91 -9.21 2.12
CA THR A 815 10.57 -10.57 2.51
C THR A 815 11.32 -11.54 1.64
N GLY A 816 11.67 -12.69 2.20
CA GLY A 816 12.34 -13.79 1.53
C GLY A 816 11.71 -15.12 1.89
N ILE A 817 12.30 -16.18 1.39
CA ILE A 817 11.92 -17.55 1.70
C ILE A 817 12.98 -18.13 2.63
N HIS A 818 12.57 -18.84 3.67
CA HIS A 818 13.46 -19.49 4.60
C HIS A 818 14.29 -20.55 3.88
N ALA A 819 15.60 -20.58 4.18
CA ALA A 819 16.52 -21.48 3.53
C ALA A 819 16.05 -22.93 3.63
N CYS A 820 15.72 -23.45 4.83
CA CYS A 820 15.22 -24.82 5.05
C CYS A 820 13.72 -25.00 5.37
N GLY A 821 13.07 -24.04 6.04
CA GLY A 821 11.75 -24.23 6.65
C GLY A 821 10.60 -24.45 5.66
N VAL A 822 9.85 -25.53 5.88
CA VAL A 822 8.62 -25.90 5.16
C VAL A 822 7.54 -26.23 6.19
N ILE A 823 6.32 -25.77 5.93
CA ILE A 823 5.12 -26.06 6.73
C ILE A 823 4.26 -27.04 5.94
N ILE A 824 3.73 -28.05 6.64
CA ILE A 824 2.72 -28.98 6.12
C ILE A 824 1.54 -28.92 7.10
N THR A 825 0.38 -28.47 6.63
CA THR A 825 -0.85 -28.35 7.44
C THR A 825 -1.83 -29.49 7.17
N PRO A 826 -2.73 -29.82 8.12
CA PRO A 826 -3.74 -30.88 7.94
C PRO A 826 -4.81 -30.52 6.91
N SER A 827 -5.09 -29.24 6.69
CA SER A 827 -5.97 -28.71 5.64
C SER A 827 -5.32 -27.51 4.96
N ASP A 828 -6.10 -26.78 4.16
CA ASP A 828 -5.64 -25.56 3.47
C ASP A 828 -4.94 -24.60 4.44
N ILE A 829 -3.68 -24.24 4.14
CA ILE A 829 -2.84 -23.43 5.01
C ILE A 829 -3.47 -22.08 5.35
N ARG A 830 -4.31 -21.56 4.45
CA ARG A 830 -4.97 -20.26 4.62
C ARG A 830 -6.05 -20.30 5.71
N ASP A 831 -6.38 -21.46 6.26
CA ASP A 831 -7.23 -21.60 7.45
C ASP A 831 -6.46 -21.34 8.77
N PHE A 832 -5.12 -21.27 8.69
CA PHE A 832 -4.25 -21.20 9.86
C PHE A 832 -3.25 -20.03 9.82
N VAL A 833 -2.68 -19.71 8.65
CA VAL A 833 -1.51 -18.83 8.51
C VAL A 833 -1.65 -17.79 7.40
#